data_AF-A0AAD8FQF5-F1
#
_entry.id   AF-A0AAD8FQF5-F1
#
_cell.length_a   1.000
_cell.length_b   1.000
_cell.length_c   1.000
_cell.angle_alpha   90.00
_cell.angle_beta   90.00
_cell.angle_gamma   90.00
#
_symmetry.space_group_name_H-M   'P 1'
#
loop_
_entity.id
_entity.type
_entity.pdbx_description
1 polymer ?
#
loop_
_entity_poly.entity_id
_entity_poly.type
_entity_poly.pdbx_seq_one_letter_code
_entity_poly.pdbx_strand_id
1 'polypeptide(L)'
;MRVSGQGIRQLIRMPTGCGEQTMISMGPAAYSTRYLDHSKQWKELPAGLRDQALEFIRAGYTRILTYKKKDGSYGAWIHYDSSTWLTAFVLKTLSQVHSYADVQNEEIEDPASYLLTQQLHSGEFHDPKPVIHREMQGGVGGVDSRISLTAFVTIALHHSLAAQTGEKLQRVKDAIDKSTEYLQDKILKPDSSAAHQAVEILKSQAIEDREKGPGYHRGDDSVWAAGRWPTESRSWRSLCTLAVRAAELRRGFRSTQDTVVALEALSEFEILKDPNTPPPKLEIKLSSLGKNLNQRVTLETSAIGVEEDLRRFVGNTIDINVGGSGKGSLTVLKIYNSMEPKTSCNDLKIEVTVTGKVKYTPVVVDYYDYEGGEEPPQSDQAMSELDWFDARSRRKRDATGHESSKKSVVNYQVCIWHSSAANLSGMAIADITMLSGFEADTEDLDKLKGLADQYINHYESTEGRLLLYFDGIPPEQECIEFGAKQIIPIGLVQPATATLYDYYEPDRKCTTFYNAPGRSTFVSTLCSGEVCQCAEKPCHKQQETYSKTLTKDLRMSHACFDPIVNYGYTVKVLSIVEQNNFQVYKCAITRTLQYNRDELVAPGSIRFFLKRRQCKGSLNEGQQYLIMGNDGKTTDQQGHMQYLLDSSSWIEELPQEEKCRGSAYRRYCKGLTDFLDEYESSGCTI
;
A
#
# COMPACT_ATOMS: atom_id res chain seq x y z
N MET A 1 9.12 -11.37 -30.96
CA MET A 1 8.82 -10.47 -29.85
C MET A 1 9.06 -11.26 -28.57
N ARG A 2 9.83 -10.72 -27.62
CA ARG A 2 10.09 -11.34 -26.31
C ARG A 2 9.74 -10.34 -25.23
N VAL A 3 9.05 -10.78 -24.18
CA VAL A 3 8.77 -9.96 -23.00
C VAL A 3 9.99 -10.00 -22.06
N SER A 4 10.25 -8.90 -21.34
CA SER A 4 11.36 -8.80 -20.38
C SER A 4 11.14 -9.72 -19.17
N GLY A 5 12.14 -10.53 -18.83
CA GLY A 5 12.09 -11.41 -17.66
C GLY A 5 11.96 -10.66 -16.34
N GLN A 6 12.44 -9.42 -16.26
CA GLN A 6 12.36 -8.59 -15.05
C GLN A 6 10.94 -8.09 -14.76
N GLY A 7 10.14 -7.84 -15.81
CA GLY A 7 8.71 -7.55 -15.67
C GLY A 7 7.91 -8.80 -15.26
N ILE A 8 8.23 -9.96 -15.85
CA ILE A 8 7.57 -11.24 -15.53
C ILE A 8 7.84 -11.67 -14.09
N ARG A 9 9.02 -11.39 -13.55
CA ARG A 9 9.33 -11.64 -12.14
C ARG A 9 8.29 -11.04 -11.18
N GLN A 10 7.71 -9.88 -11.49
CA GLN A 10 6.73 -9.22 -10.63
C GLN A 10 5.37 -9.95 -10.56
N LEU A 11 5.12 -10.87 -11.51
CA LEU A 11 3.93 -11.72 -11.56
C LEU A 11 4.08 -13.00 -10.72
N ILE A 12 5.31 -13.37 -10.34
CA ILE A 12 5.60 -14.50 -9.46
C ILE A 12 5.44 -14.02 -8.01
N ARG A 13 4.25 -14.24 -7.45
CA ARG A 13 3.88 -13.81 -6.09
C ARG A 13 3.45 -15.00 -5.25
N MET A 14 3.69 -14.90 -3.95
CA MET A 14 3.20 -15.89 -2.99
C MET A 14 1.66 -15.83 -2.93
N PRO A 15 0.95 -16.96 -3.09
CA PRO A 15 -0.51 -16.98 -3.00
C PRO A 15 -1.01 -16.69 -1.58
N THR A 16 -1.99 -15.80 -1.45
CA THR A 16 -2.63 -15.42 -0.19
C THR A 16 -4.15 -15.32 -0.34
N GLY A 17 -4.87 -15.16 0.77
CA GLY A 17 -6.31 -14.87 0.74
C GLY A 17 -7.19 -16.06 0.35
N CYS A 18 -8.41 -15.80 -0.09
CA CYS A 18 -9.41 -16.82 -0.38
C CYS A 18 -9.08 -17.66 -1.64
N GLY A 19 -9.93 -18.63 -2.02
CA GLY A 19 -9.71 -19.50 -3.18
C GLY A 19 -9.50 -18.73 -4.49
N GLU A 20 -10.22 -17.62 -4.67
CA GLU A 20 -10.07 -16.77 -5.85
C GLU A 20 -8.75 -15.98 -5.86
N GLN A 21 -8.38 -15.34 -4.74
CA GLN A 21 -7.12 -14.60 -4.60
C GLN A 21 -5.88 -15.49 -4.74
N THR A 22 -5.99 -16.72 -4.22
CA THR A 22 -4.98 -17.75 -4.41
C THR A 22 -4.75 -17.98 -5.89
N MET A 23 -5.82 -18.09 -6.70
CA MET A 23 -5.73 -18.30 -8.14
C MET A 23 -5.28 -17.06 -8.93
N ILE A 24 -5.59 -15.85 -8.46
CA ILE A 24 -5.07 -14.59 -9.03
C ILE A 24 -3.55 -14.52 -8.96
N SER A 25 -2.94 -15.13 -7.93
CA SER A 25 -1.48 -15.15 -7.76
C SER A 25 -0.84 -16.40 -8.36
N MET A 26 -1.42 -17.58 -8.10
CA MET A 26 -0.90 -18.86 -8.56
C MET A 26 -0.98 -19.02 -10.08
N GLY A 27 -2.07 -18.57 -10.71
CA GLY A 27 -2.26 -18.64 -12.16
C GLY A 27 -1.11 -17.93 -12.91
N PRO A 28 -0.97 -16.59 -12.79
CA PRO A 28 0.12 -15.87 -13.40
C PRO A 28 1.51 -16.42 -13.06
N ALA A 29 1.76 -16.87 -11.82
CA ALA A 29 3.04 -17.47 -11.44
C ALA A 29 3.34 -18.78 -12.20
N ALA A 30 2.34 -19.64 -12.40
CA ALA A 30 2.46 -20.88 -13.16
C ALA A 30 2.80 -20.63 -14.64
N TYR A 31 2.03 -19.78 -15.32
CA TYR A 31 2.24 -19.48 -16.74
C TYR A 31 3.52 -18.64 -16.97
N SER A 32 3.89 -17.78 -16.01
CA SER A 32 5.16 -17.06 -16.03
C SER A 32 6.35 -18.02 -15.97
N THR A 33 6.30 -19.00 -15.06
CA THR A 33 7.32 -20.04 -14.92
C THR A 33 7.47 -20.85 -16.20
N ARG A 34 6.35 -21.28 -16.81
CA ARG A 34 6.33 -21.98 -18.09
C ARG A 34 6.94 -21.15 -19.21
N TYR A 35 6.57 -19.87 -19.34
CA TYR A 35 7.16 -18.98 -20.33
C TYR A 35 8.67 -18.80 -20.13
N LEU A 36 9.14 -18.60 -18.91
CA LEU A 36 10.57 -18.44 -18.60
C LEU A 36 11.37 -19.71 -18.86
N ASP A 37 10.79 -20.89 -18.61
CA ASP A 37 11.36 -22.20 -18.95
C ASP A 37 11.56 -22.34 -20.46
N HIS A 38 10.53 -22.06 -21.27
CA HIS A 38 10.59 -22.19 -22.73
C HIS A 38 11.43 -21.11 -23.40
N SER A 39 11.38 -19.87 -22.91
CA SER A 39 12.19 -18.75 -23.42
C SER A 39 13.64 -18.78 -22.96
N LYS A 40 13.99 -19.68 -22.01
CA LYS A 40 15.33 -19.84 -21.40
C LYS A 40 15.86 -18.56 -20.73
N GLN A 41 14.97 -17.69 -20.26
CA GLN A 41 15.30 -16.39 -19.66
C GLN A 41 15.71 -16.46 -18.18
N TRP A 42 15.67 -17.63 -17.54
CA TRP A 42 16.09 -17.77 -16.14
C TRP A 42 17.53 -17.35 -15.87
N LYS A 43 18.42 -17.41 -16.88
CA LYS A 43 19.83 -17.01 -16.75
C LYS A 43 20.01 -15.50 -16.51
N GLU A 44 19.00 -14.71 -16.84
CA GLU A 44 19.00 -13.25 -16.70
C GLU A 44 18.45 -12.82 -15.33
N LEU A 45 17.87 -13.75 -14.57
CA LEU A 45 17.27 -13.53 -13.27
C LEU A 45 18.20 -14.01 -12.14
N PRO A 46 18.02 -13.52 -10.90
CA PRO A 46 18.82 -13.98 -9.77
C PRO A 46 18.76 -15.50 -9.61
N ALA A 47 19.93 -16.10 -9.32
CA ALA A 47 20.01 -17.53 -9.04
C ALA A 47 19.07 -17.92 -7.88
N GLY A 48 18.39 -19.06 -8.00
CA GLY A 48 17.41 -19.55 -7.02
C GLY A 48 15.97 -19.03 -7.21
N LEU A 49 15.74 -18.05 -8.07
CA LEU A 49 14.38 -17.53 -8.31
C LEU A 49 13.43 -18.59 -8.91
N ARG A 50 13.96 -19.50 -9.74
CA ARG A 50 13.18 -20.61 -10.29
C ARG A 50 12.69 -21.56 -9.19
N ASP A 51 13.55 -21.86 -8.21
CA ASP A 51 13.19 -22.74 -7.09
C ASP A 51 12.14 -22.06 -6.19
N GLN A 52 12.29 -20.76 -5.94
CA GLN A 52 11.29 -19.95 -5.23
C GLN A 52 9.94 -19.94 -5.98
N ALA A 53 9.93 -19.80 -7.30
CA ALA A 53 8.72 -19.83 -8.10
C ALA A 53 8.00 -21.20 -7.97
N LEU A 54 8.75 -22.30 -7.99
CA LEU A 54 8.20 -23.64 -7.79
C LEU A 54 7.65 -23.83 -6.36
N GLU A 55 8.34 -23.29 -5.35
CA GLU A 55 7.85 -23.29 -3.97
C GLU A 55 6.52 -22.54 -3.83
N PHE A 56 6.39 -21.37 -4.45
CA PHE A 56 5.14 -20.61 -4.46
C PHE A 56 4.01 -21.34 -5.18
N ILE A 57 4.30 -22.03 -6.28
CA ILE A 57 3.30 -22.87 -6.98
C ILE A 57 2.86 -24.04 -6.08
N ARG A 58 3.79 -24.70 -5.38
CA ARG A 58 3.46 -25.78 -4.42
C ARG A 58 2.66 -25.29 -3.22
N ALA A 59 3.03 -24.13 -2.66
CA ALA A 59 2.27 -23.49 -1.59
C ALA A 59 0.85 -23.12 -2.06
N GLY A 60 0.72 -22.60 -3.28
CA GLY A 60 -0.57 -22.33 -3.93
C GLY A 60 -1.41 -23.57 -4.13
N TYR A 61 -0.80 -24.68 -4.58
CA TYR A 61 -1.46 -25.97 -4.71
C TYR A 61 -2.01 -26.47 -3.36
N THR A 62 -1.18 -26.53 -2.31
CA THR A 62 -1.65 -26.93 -0.98
C THR A 62 -2.76 -26.02 -0.45
N ARG A 63 -2.65 -24.71 -0.72
CA ARG A 63 -3.66 -23.74 -0.28
C ARG A 63 -4.99 -23.91 -1.03
N ILE A 64 -4.99 -24.05 -2.35
CA ILE A 64 -6.24 -24.19 -3.12
C ILE A 64 -6.99 -25.47 -2.75
N LEU A 65 -6.28 -26.53 -2.38
CA LEU A 65 -6.88 -27.77 -1.87
C LEU A 65 -7.69 -27.57 -0.58
N THR A 66 -7.35 -26.58 0.26
CA THR A 66 -8.15 -26.27 1.47
C THR A 66 -9.55 -25.74 1.14
N TYR A 67 -9.76 -25.26 -0.09
CA TYR A 67 -11.04 -24.77 -0.60
C TYR A 67 -11.76 -25.78 -1.51
N LYS A 68 -11.20 -26.99 -1.69
CA LYS A 68 -11.83 -28.09 -2.44
C LYS A 68 -13.00 -28.65 -1.63
N LYS A 69 -14.17 -28.74 -2.26
CA LYS A 69 -15.36 -29.36 -1.65
C LYS A 69 -15.40 -30.86 -1.92
N LYS A 70 -16.30 -31.55 -1.22
CA LYS A 70 -16.47 -33.02 -1.30
C LYS A 70 -16.84 -33.53 -2.69
N ASP A 71 -17.45 -32.69 -3.51
CA ASP A 71 -17.87 -33.00 -4.89
C ASP A 71 -16.79 -32.63 -5.93
N GLY A 72 -15.62 -32.14 -5.50
CA GLY A 72 -14.54 -31.70 -6.40
C GLY A 72 -14.67 -30.25 -6.89
N SER A 73 -15.69 -29.52 -6.44
CA SER A 73 -15.90 -28.14 -6.85
C SER A 73 -15.14 -27.12 -6.00
N TYR A 74 -14.95 -25.92 -6.54
CA TYR A 74 -14.30 -24.80 -5.87
C TYR A 74 -15.22 -23.58 -5.77
N GLY A 75 -15.09 -22.84 -4.67
CA GLY A 75 -15.69 -21.53 -4.43
C GLY A 75 -14.68 -20.59 -3.77
N ALA A 76 -15.04 -19.32 -3.58
CA ALA A 76 -14.19 -18.35 -2.89
C ALA A 76 -13.82 -18.81 -1.47
N TRP A 77 -14.80 -19.37 -0.75
CA TRP A 77 -14.61 -20.04 0.54
C TRP A 77 -15.35 -21.39 0.57
N ILE A 78 -15.05 -22.21 1.57
CA ILE A 78 -15.62 -23.55 1.71
C ILE A 78 -17.15 -23.53 1.94
N HIS A 79 -17.66 -22.50 2.64
CA HIS A 79 -19.09 -22.32 2.95
C HIS A 79 -19.86 -21.58 1.86
N TYR A 80 -19.17 -20.93 0.93
CA TYR A 80 -19.79 -20.22 -0.18
C TYR A 80 -20.16 -21.19 -1.29
N ASP A 81 -21.21 -20.95 -2.10
CA ASP A 81 -21.55 -21.87 -3.19
C ASP A 81 -20.45 -21.96 -4.26
N SER A 82 -20.47 -23.06 -5.01
CA SER A 82 -19.42 -23.37 -5.99
C SER A 82 -19.58 -22.56 -7.27
N SER A 83 -18.46 -22.12 -7.84
CA SER A 83 -18.43 -21.47 -9.16
C SER A 83 -17.93 -22.45 -10.21
N THR A 84 -18.69 -22.57 -11.31
CA THR A 84 -18.29 -23.35 -12.49
C THR A 84 -17.04 -22.74 -13.12
N TRP A 85 -16.98 -21.41 -13.23
CA TRP A 85 -15.83 -20.72 -13.80
C TRP A 85 -14.56 -20.91 -12.96
N LEU A 86 -14.64 -20.75 -11.63
CA LEU A 86 -13.47 -20.92 -10.76
C LEU A 86 -12.96 -22.37 -10.81
N THR A 87 -13.88 -23.34 -10.77
CA THR A 87 -13.54 -24.76 -10.84
C THR A 87 -12.82 -25.09 -12.15
N ALA A 88 -13.28 -24.53 -13.28
CA ALA A 88 -12.59 -24.68 -14.57
C ALA A 88 -11.22 -24.00 -14.59
N PHE A 89 -11.07 -22.83 -13.97
CA PHE A 89 -9.78 -22.13 -13.92
C PHE A 89 -8.74 -22.88 -13.06
N VAL A 90 -9.18 -23.43 -11.93
CA VAL A 90 -8.36 -24.31 -11.08
C VAL A 90 -7.97 -25.55 -11.86
N LEU A 91 -8.92 -26.25 -12.49
CA LEU A 91 -8.66 -27.43 -13.31
C LEU A 91 -7.61 -27.17 -14.40
N LYS A 92 -7.78 -26.07 -15.16
CA LYS A 92 -6.84 -25.66 -16.21
C LYS A 92 -5.44 -25.45 -15.63
N THR A 93 -5.34 -24.73 -14.52
CA THR A 93 -4.06 -24.38 -13.91
C THR A 93 -3.36 -25.60 -13.30
N LEU A 94 -4.09 -26.46 -12.57
CA LEU A 94 -3.55 -27.71 -12.02
C LEU A 94 -3.06 -28.66 -13.12
N SER A 95 -3.79 -28.75 -14.23
CA SER A 95 -3.35 -29.52 -15.41
C SER A 95 -2.04 -28.99 -15.99
N GLN A 96 -1.80 -27.68 -15.93
CA GLN A 96 -0.57 -27.05 -16.41
C GLN A 96 0.61 -27.22 -15.46
N VAL A 97 0.36 -27.24 -14.14
CA VAL A 97 1.41 -27.39 -13.13
C VAL A 97 1.63 -28.83 -12.66
N HIS A 98 0.98 -29.80 -13.30
CA HIS A 98 1.05 -31.22 -12.97
C HIS A 98 2.50 -31.70 -12.81
N SER A 99 3.38 -31.33 -13.74
CA SER A 99 4.81 -31.68 -13.71
C SER A 99 5.67 -30.83 -12.76
N TYR A 100 5.19 -29.67 -12.30
CA TYR A 100 5.94 -28.75 -11.44
C TYR A 100 5.67 -28.99 -9.95
N ALA A 101 4.43 -29.33 -9.60
CA ALA A 101 3.94 -29.45 -8.23
C ALA A 101 3.62 -30.89 -7.78
N ASP A 102 3.87 -31.90 -8.62
CA ASP A 102 3.53 -33.31 -8.36
C ASP A 102 2.04 -33.47 -7.99
N VAL A 103 1.19 -32.92 -8.86
CA VAL A 103 -0.26 -32.90 -8.65
C VAL A 103 -0.81 -34.31 -8.80
N GLN A 104 -1.58 -34.78 -7.80
CA GLN A 104 -2.23 -36.08 -7.86
C GLN A 104 -3.31 -36.08 -8.95
N ASN A 105 -3.46 -37.20 -9.68
CA ASN A 105 -4.41 -37.28 -10.79
C ASN A 105 -5.85 -37.08 -10.31
N GLU A 106 -6.17 -37.54 -9.09
CA GLU A 106 -7.47 -37.37 -8.45
C GLU A 106 -7.86 -35.89 -8.32
N GLU A 107 -6.87 -35.01 -8.10
CA GLU A 107 -7.07 -33.56 -7.97
C GLU A 107 -7.39 -32.87 -9.31
N ILE A 108 -7.24 -33.59 -10.44
CA ILE A 108 -7.65 -33.15 -11.78
C ILE A 108 -8.93 -33.87 -12.21
N GLU A 109 -9.10 -35.14 -11.82
CA GLU A 109 -10.28 -35.94 -12.15
C GLU A 109 -11.56 -35.46 -11.43
N ASP A 110 -11.46 -35.07 -10.16
CA ASP A 110 -12.63 -34.65 -9.37
C ASP A 110 -13.25 -33.34 -9.88
N PRO A 111 -12.47 -32.25 -10.12
CA PRO A 111 -13.05 -31.00 -10.64
C PRO A 111 -13.61 -31.17 -12.05
N ALA A 112 -12.97 -31.99 -12.88
CA ALA A 112 -13.51 -32.33 -14.19
C ALA A 112 -14.87 -33.03 -14.06
N SER A 113 -14.99 -34.01 -13.15
CA SER A 113 -16.24 -34.72 -12.89
C SER A 113 -17.37 -33.79 -12.43
N TYR A 114 -17.07 -32.82 -11.57
CA TYR A 114 -18.03 -31.78 -11.19
C TYR A 114 -18.48 -30.95 -12.40
N LEU A 115 -17.55 -30.46 -13.24
CA LEU A 115 -17.89 -29.64 -14.41
C LEU A 115 -18.83 -30.38 -15.37
N LEU A 116 -18.64 -31.70 -15.56
CA LEU A 116 -19.55 -32.52 -16.37
C LEU A 116 -21.00 -32.49 -15.86
N THR A 117 -21.22 -32.33 -14.56
CA THR A 117 -22.58 -32.21 -13.99
C THR A 117 -23.24 -30.86 -14.29
N GLN A 118 -22.45 -29.85 -14.65
CA GLN A 118 -22.92 -28.48 -14.97
C GLN A 118 -23.18 -28.29 -16.47
N GLN A 119 -22.97 -29.31 -17.30
CA GLN A 119 -23.28 -29.26 -18.73
C GLN A 119 -24.78 -29.51 -18.97
N LEU A 120 -25.43 -28.59 -19.69
CA LEU A 120 -26.82 -28.76 -20.10
C LEU A 120 -26.96 -29.70 -21.30
N HIS A 121 -28.18 -30.16 -21.57
CA HIS A 121 -28.46 -31.04 -22.71
C HIS A 121 -28.05 -30.40 -24.06
N SER A 122 -28.06 -29.07 -24.13
CA SER A 122 -27.74 -28.28 -25.32
C SER A 122 -26.23 -28.21 -25.59
N GLY A 123 -25.38 -28.66 -24.66
CA GLY A 123 -23.93 -28.57 -24.73
C GLY A 123 -23.35 -27.32 -24.05
N GLU A 124 -24.19 -26.38 -23.61
CA GLU A 124 -23.74 -25.17 -22.89
C GLU A 124 -23.43 -25.45 -21.41
N PHE A 125 -22.49 -24.70 -20.85
CA PHE A 125 -22.20 -24.70 -19.42
C PHE A 125 -22.84 -23.49 -18.74
N HIS A 126 -23.34 -23.70 -17.53
CA HIS A 126 -23.93 -22.66 -16.70
C HIS A 126 -23.14 -22.49 -15.40
N ASP A 127 -22.99 -21.25 -14.94
CA ASP A 127 -22.40 -20.95 -13.63
C ASP A 127 -23.50 -20.52 -12.65
N PRO A 128 -23.91 -21.39 -11.71
CA PRO A 128 -24.98 -21.08 -10.77
C PRO A 128 -24.63 -19.94 -9.82
N LYS A 129 -23.35 -19.81 -9.44
CA LYS A 129 -22.86 -18.71 -8.62
C LYS A 129 -21.48 -18.29 -9.13
N PRO A 130 -21.43 -17.24 -9.96
CA PRO A 130 -20.18 -16.70 -10.47
C PRO A 130 -19.21 -16.32 -9.35
N VAL A 131 -17.92 -16.29 -9.69
CA VAL A 131 -16.90 -15.77 -8.78
C VAL A 131 -17.25 -14.38 -8.31
N ILE A 132 -16.76 -14.13 -7.10
CA ILE A 132 -16.81 -12.85 -6.45
C ILE A 132 -15.93 -11.94 -7.31
N HIS A 133 -14.62 -12.17 -7.42
CA HIS A 133 -13.68 -11.41 -8.26
C HIS A 133 -14.00 -11.44 -9.76
N ARG A 134 -15.00 -10.70 -10.24
CA ARG A 134 -15.37 -10.70 -11.67
C ARG A 134 -14.24 -10.24 -12.58
N GLU A 135 -13.36 -9.36 -12.11
CA GLU A 135 -12.18 -8.94 -12.87
C GLU A 135 -11.23 -10.09 -13.22
N MET A 136 -11.18 -11.13 -12.38
CA MET A 136 -10.35 -12.31 -12.62
C MET A 136 -10.86 -13.14 -13.79
N GLN A 137 -12.13 -12.95 -14.18
CA GLN A 137 -12.75 -13.53 -15.38
C GLN A 137 -12.37 -12.78 -16.66
N GLY A 138 -11.82 -11.55 -16.54
CA GLY A 138 -11.50 -10.69 -17.67
C GLY A 138 -12.74 -10.45 -18.53
N GLY A 139 -12.68 -10.81 -19.81
CA GLY A 139 -13.82 -10.74 -20.73
C GLY A 139 -14.79 -11.92 -20.67
N VAL A 140 -14.59 -12.91 -19.78
CA VAL A 140 -15.50 -14.06 -19.62
C VAL A 140 -16.66 -13.66 -18.71
N GLY A 141 -17.90 -13.92 -19.12
CA GLY A 141 -19.09 -13.55 -18.33
C GLY A 141 -19.78 -12.24 -18.70
N GLY A 142 -19.31 -11.54 -19.75
CA GLY A 142 -19.88 -10.29 -20.28
C GLY A 142 -21.18 -10.47 -21.10
N VAL A 143 -21.38 -9.63 -22.13
CA VAL A 143 -22.62 -9.57 -22.96
C VAL A 143 -23.03 -10.94 -23.53
N ASP A 144 -22.07 -11.84 -23.78
CA ASP A 144 -22.27 -13.24 -24.18
C ASP A 144 -21.69 -14.24 -23.15
N SER A 145 -22.06 -14.05 -21.88
CA SER A 145 -21.59 -14.85 -20.73
C SER A 145 -21.62 -16.37 -20.94
N ARG A 146 -22.68 -16.89 -21.56
CA ARG A 146 -22.86 -18.34 -21.79
C ARG A 146 -21.88 -18.91 -22.81
N ILE A 147 -21.59 -18.18 -23.88
CA ILE A 147 -20.68 -18.63 -24.95
C ILE A 147 -19.23 -18.61 -24.44
N SER A 148 -18.85 -17.50 -23.80
CA SER A 148 -17.50 -17.32 -23.24
C SER A 148 -17.20 -18.32 -22.12
N LEU A 149 -18.16 -18.57 -21.21
CA LEU A 149 -18.03 -19.58 -20.17
C LEU A 149 -17.90 -20.99 -20.76
N THR A 150 -18.76 -21.33 -21.73
CA THR A 150 -18.74 -22.65 -22.38
C THR A 150 -17.37 -22.89 -23.04
N ALA A 151 -16.87 -21.93 -23.82
CA ALA A 151 -15.55 -22.02 -24.45
C ALA A 151 -14.42 -22.17 -23.43
N PHE A 152 -14.47 -21.43 -22.32
CA PHE A 152 -13.47 -21.51 -21.26
C PHE A 152 -13.45 -22.88 -20.57
N VAL A 153 -14.63 -23.42 -20.23
CA VAL A 153 -14.75 -24.76 -19.63
C VAL A 153 -14.26 -25.83 -20.60
N THR A 154 -14.59 -25.74 -21.89
CA THR A 154 -14.09 -26.67 -22.91
C THR A 154 -12.56 -26.68 -22.98
N ILE A 155 -11.91 -25.51 -22.90
CA ILE A 155 -10.45 -25.41 -22.86
C ILE A 155 -9.90 -26.09 -21.60
N ALA A 156 -10.47 -25.81 -20.43
CA ALA A 156 -10.04 -26.42 -19.18
C ALA A 156 -10.15 -27.96 -19.21
N LEU A 157 -11.27 -28.49 -19.72
CA LEU A 157 -11.48 -29.93 -19.90
C LEU A 157 -10.46 -30.52 -20.88
N HIS A 158 -10.15 -29.82 -21.98
CA HIS A 158 -9.14 -30.27 -22.94
C HIS A 158 -7.74 -30.37 -22.30
N HIS A 159 -7.33 -29.40 -21.49
CA HIS A 159 -6.06 -29.47 -20.76
C HIS A 159 -6.01 -30.64 -19.75
N SER A 160 -7.17 -31.00 -19.18
CA SER A 160 -7.25 -32.11 -18.22
C SER A 160 -7.08 -33.49 -18.85
N LEU A 161 -7.24 -33.64 -20.18
CA LEU A 161 -7.26 -34.93 -20.89
C LEU A 161 -6.02 -35.80 -20.61
N ALA A 162 -4.86 -35.19 -20.39
CA ALA A 162 -3.61 -35.90 -20.12
C ALA A 162 -3.62 -36.66 -18.78
N ALA A 163 -4.44 -36.22 -17.81
CA ALA A 163 -4.54 -36.82 -16.48
C ALA A 163 -5.75 -37.76 -16.34
N GLN A 164 -6.69 -37.77 -17.31
CA GLN A 164 -7.91 -38.59 -17.24
C GLN A 164 -7.64 -40.03 -17.70
N THR A 165 -8.25 -41.01 -17.02
CA THR A 165 -8.12 -42.43 -17.38
C THR A 165 -9.48 -43.16 -17.51
N GLY A 166 -9.49 -44.24 -18.31
CA GLY A 166 -10.63 -45.16 -18.41
C GLY A 166 -11.95 -44.51 -18.86
N GLU A 167 -13.04 -44.80 -18.15
CA GLU A 167 -14.40 -44.31 -18.44
C GLU A 167 -14.51 -42.79 -18.30
N LYS A 168 -13.79 -42.18 -17.34
CA LYS A 168 -13.78 -40.73 -17.13
C LYS A 168 -13.26 -39.98 -18.35
N LEU A 169 -12.20 -40.50 -18.98
CA LEU A 169 -11.65 -39.92 -20.22
C LEU A 169 -12.69 -39.87 -21.34
N GLN A 170 -13.47 -40.93 -21.51
CA GLN A 170 -14.51 -40.96 -22.56
C GLN A 170 -15.60 -39.93 -22.28
N ARG A 171 -16.07 -39.84 -21.02
CA ARG A 171 -17.08 -38.84 -20.62
C ARG A 171 -16.60 -37.40 -20.83
N VAL A 172 -15.33 -37.12 -20.56
CA VAL A 172 -14.74 -35.79 -20.81
C VAL A 172 -14.68 -35.49 -22.31
N LYS A 173 -14.28 -36.46 -23.15
CA LYS A 173 -14.29 -36.29 -24.62
C LYS A 173 -15.69 -36.04 -25.16
N ASP A 174 -16.67 -36.83 -24.75
CA ASP A 174 -18.06 -36.67 -25.18
C ASP A 174 -18.63 -35.30 -24.79
N ALA A 175 -18.25 -34.78 -23.61
CA ALA A 175 -18.64 -33.45 -23.16
C ALA A 175 -17.98 -32.33 -23.96
N ILE A 176 -16.69 -32.49 -24.29
CA ILE A 176 -15.96 -31.57 -25.18
C ILE A 176 -16.66 -31.54 -26.54
N ASP A 177 -16.95 -32.68 -27.14
CA ASP A 177 -17.59 -32.76 -28.47
C ASP A 177 -18.95 -32.04 -28.47
N LYS A 178 -19.81 -32.29 -27.48
CA LYS A 178 -21.10 -31.59 -27.32
C LYS A 178 -20.94 -30.07 -27.19
N SER A 179 -19.98 -29.64 -26.37
CA SER A 179 -19.72 -28.21 -26.19
C SER A 179 -19.19 -27.55 -27.48
N THR A 180 -18.38 -28.27 -28.26
CA THR A 180 -17.88 -27.78 -29.54
C THR A 180 -18.98 -27.67 -30.58
N GLU A 181 -19.93 -28.61 -30.61
CA GLU A 181 -21.10 -28.55 -31.49
C GLU A 181 -21.99 -27.35 -31.16
N TYR A 182 -22.26 -27.11 -29.87
CA TYR A 182 -22.98 -25.92 -29.41
C TYR A 182 -22.28 -24.62 -29.83
N LEU A 183 -20.97 -24.51 -29.58
CA LEU A 183 -20.19 -23.32 -29.94
C LEU A 183 -20.20 -23.11 -31.46
N GLN A 184 -20.09 -24.17 -32.26
CA GLN A 184 -20.16 -24.10 -33.72
C GLN A 184 -21.53 -23.61 -34.20
N ASP A 185 -22.64 -24.14 -33.66
CA ASP A 185 -23.99 -23.70 -34.02
C ASP A 185 -24.23 -22.22 -33.69
N LYS A 186 -23.76 -21.76 -32.53
CA LYS A 186 -23.90 -20.36 -32.09
C LYS A 186 -23.01 -19.38 -32.84
N ILE A 187 -21.81 -19.81 -33.26
CA ILE A 187 -20.92 -18.97 -34.08
C ILE A 187 -21.42 -18.88 -35.53
N LEU A 188 -22.14 -19.91 -36.02
CA LEU A 188 -22.65 -19.97 -37.40
C LEU A 188 -24.03 -19.29 -37.59
N LYS A 189 -24.83 -19.10 -36.52
CA LYS A 189 -26.13 -18.41 -36.56
C LYS A 189 -26.02 -17.01 -35.94
N PRO A 190 -26.02 -15.94 -36.74
CA PRO A 190 -25.54 -14.67 -36.28
C PRO A 190 -26.73 -13.81 -35.83
N ASP A 191 -27.32 -14.12 -34.68
CA ASP A 191 -28.42 -13.31 -34.09
C ASP A 191 -27.92 -12.31 -33.04
N SER A 192 -26.62 -12.29 -32.71
CA SER A 192 -26.01 -11.24 -31.87
C SER A 192 -25.07 -10.34 -32.67
N SER A 193 -25.10 -9.03 -32.41
CA SER A 193 -24.22 -8.05 -33.05
C SER A 193 -22.73 -8.30 -32.75
N ALA A 194 -22.44 -8.93 -31.61
CA ALA A 194 -21.09 -9.33 -31.19
C ALA A 194 -20.61 -10.62 -31.89
N ALA A 195 -21.48 -11.60 -32.16
CA ALA A 195 -21.12 -12.77 -32.97
C ALA A 195 -20.89 -12.38 -34.43
N HIS A 196 -21.65 -11.43 -34.96
CA HIS A 196 -21.37 -10.82 -36.26
C HIS A 196 -20.02 -10.09 -36.28
N GLN A 197 -19.68 -9.31 -35.24
CA GLN A 197 -18.37 -8.65 -35.13
C GLN A 197 -17.22 -9.65 -34.99
N ALA A 198 -17.37 -10.69 -34.16
CA ALA A 198 -16.36 -11.74 -34.00
C ALA A 198 -16.15 -12.54 -35.30
N VAL A 199 -17.23 -12.85 -36.02
CA VAL A 199 -17.16 -13.53 -37.33
C VAL A 199 -16.64 -12.60 -38.44
N GLU A 200 -16.96 -11.30 -38.44
CA GLU A 200 -16.39 -10.31 -39.36
C GLU A 200 -14.88 -10.09 -39.10
N ILE A 201 -14.46 -10.02 -37.84
CA ILE A 201 -13.04 -9.94 -37.45
C ILE A 201 -12.29 -11.21 -37.88
N LEU A 202 -12.92 -12.38 -37.75
CA LEU A 202 -12.37 -13.65 -38.24
C LEU A 202 -12.34 -13.73 -39.78
N LYS A 203 -13.34 -13.17 -40.49
CA LYS A 203 -13.39 -13.11 -41.95
C LYS A 203 -12.41 -12.09 -42.53
N SER A 204 -12.24 -10.93 -41.90
CA SER A 204 -11.27 -9.91 -42.30
C SER A 204 -9.83 -10.40 -42.12
N GLN A 205 -9.58 -11.30 -41.17
CA GLN A 205 -8.29 -11.98 -40.98
C GLN A 205 -8.04 -13.14 -41.96
N ALA A 206 -9.08 -13.66 -42.62
CA ALA A 206 -8.95 -14.73 -43.61
C ALA A 206 -8.75 -14.21 -45.05
N ILE A 207 -9.03 -12.93 -45.33
CA ILE A 207 -8.97 -12.33 -46.69
C ILE A 207 -7.79 -11.34 -46.86
N GLU A 208 -7.04 -11.02 -45.80
CA GLU A 208 -5.94 -10.06 -45.90
C GLU A 208 -4.63 -10.69 -46.41
N ASP A 209 -4.67 -11.22 -47.63
CA ASP A 209 -3.50 -11.55 -48.43
C ASP A 209 -3.72 -11.07 -49.88
N ARG A 210 -3.72 -9.73 -50.10
CA ARG A 210 -3.02 -9.17 -51.27
C ARG A 210 -2.82 -7.66 -51.34
N GLU A 211 -3.76 -6.80 -50.95
CA GLU A 211 -3.64 -5.37 -51.32
C GLU A 211 -4.36 -4.43 -50.35
N LYS A 212 -3.67 -4.02 -49.27
CA LYS A 212 -3.63 -2.65 -48.70
C LYS A 212 -3.07 -2.71 -47.27
N GLY A 213 -2.22 -1.74 -46.93
CA GLY A 213 -1.56 -1.64 -45.62
C GLY A 213 -2.52 -1.31 -44.46
N PRO A 214 -2.00 -1.27 -43.22
CA PRO A 214 -2.81 -1.34 -42.01
C PRO A 214 -3.58 -0.03 -41.76
N GLY A 215 -4.88 -0.07 -41.97
CA GLY A 215 -5.85 0.95 -41.57
C GLY A 215 -6.43 0.65 -40.18
N TYR A 216 -6.49 1.68 -39.35
CA TYR A 216 -6.89 1.67 -37.93
C TYR A 216 -8.41 1.62 -37.76
N HIS A 217 -8.91 0.85 -36.78
CA HIS A 217 -10.24 1.07 -36.18
C HIS A 217 -10.13 1.30 -34.67
N ARG A 218 -10.79 2.37 -34.23
CA ARG A 218 -10.93 2.86 -32.86
C ARG A 218 -12.29 2.36 -32.36
N GLY A 219 -12.30 1.49 -31.35
CA GLY A 219 -13.52 0.97 -30.73
C GLY A 219 -13.17 0.08 -29.54
N ASP A 220 -13.96 0.22 -28.49
CA ASP A 220 -13.77 -0.32 -27.14
C ASP A 220 -13.66 -1.85 -27.04
N ASP A 221 -13.02 -2.28 -25.93
CA ASP A 221 -13.10 -3.58 -25.25
C ASP A 221 -13.78 -4.72 -26.02
N SER A 222 -12.99 -5.54 -26.72
CA SER A 222 -13.29 -6.96 -26.97
C SER A 222 -12.22 -7.58 -27.87
N VAL A 223 -11.50 -8.60 -27.38
CA VAL A 223 -10.79 -9.54 -28.24
C VAL A 223 -10.98 -10.96 -27.68
N TRP A 224 -11.92 -11.70 -28.26
CA TRP A 224 -11.97 -13.16 -28.19
C TRP A 224 -12.11 -13.71 -29.61
N ALA A 225 -11.30 -14.72 -29.92
CA ALA A 225 -11.49 -15.56 -31.09
C ALA A 225 -11.61 -17.01 -30.62
N ALA A 226 -12.84 -17.47 -30.41
CA ALA A 226 -13.19 -18.89 -30.48
C ALA A 226 -13.73 -19.13 -31.88
N GLY A 227 -13.05 -19.95 -32.68
CA GLY A 227 -13.47 -20.24 -34.04
C GLY A 227 -12.45 -21.07 -34.80
N ARG A 228 -12.66 -22.39 -34.79
CA ARG A 228 -11.88 -23.42 -35.50
C ARG A 228 -10.45 -23.58 -34.94
N TRP A 229 -10.13 -24.77 -34.47
CA TRP A 229 -8.76 -25.19 -34.19
C TRP A 229 -8.11 -25.64 -35.50
N PRO A 230 -7.22 -24.85 -36.12
CA PRO A 230 -6.19 -25.41 -36.97
C PRO A 230 -4.90 -25.47 -36.16
N THR A 231 -4.25 -26.62 -36.22
CA THR A 231 -2.87 -26.92 -35.83
C THR A 231 -1.84 -26.12 -36.64
N GLU A 232 -2.15 -24.90 -37.07
CA GLU A 232 -1.30 -24.06 -37.91
C GLU A 232 -0.69 -22.88 -37.12
N SER A 233 0.63 -22.79 -37.21
CA SER A 233 1.52 -21.77 -36.65
C SER A 233 1.17 -20.30 -36.98
N ARG A 234 0.17 -20.05 -37.83
CA ARG A 234 -0.28 -18.72 -38.27
C ARG A 234 -1.27 -18.07 -37.30
N SER A 235 -2.13 -18.83 -36.63
CA SER A 235 -3.11 -18.29 -35.67
C SER A 235 -2.44 -17.74 -34.41
N TRP A 236 -1.45 -18.46 -33.89
CA TRP A 236 -0.73 -18.06 -32.66
C TRP A 236 0.15 -16.82 -32.87
N ARG A 237 0.60 -16.56 -34.10
CA ARG A 237 1.32 -15.33 -34.46
C ARG A 237 0.46 -14.08 -34.27
N SER A 238 -0.82 -14.15 -34.63
CA SER A 238 -1.77 -13.04 -34.50
C SER A 238 -2.13 -12.76 -33.05
N LEU A 239 -2.45 -13.80 -32.27
CA LEU A 239 -2.72 -13.69 -30.84
C LEU A 239 -1.51 -13.18 -30.05
N CYS A 240 -0.30 -13.63 -30.38
CA CYS A 240 0.93 -13.10 -29.77
C CYS A 240 1.17 -11.63 -30.08
N THR A 241 0.88 -11.20 -31.31
CA THR A 241 1.07 -9.79 -31.71
C THR A 241 0.10 -8.86 -30.97
N LEU A 242 -1.14 -9.31 -30.74
CA LEU A 242 -2.15 -8.61 -29.94
C LEU A 242 -1.79 -8.61 -28.44
N ALA A 243 -1.40 -9.76 -27.88
CA ALA A 243 -1.00 -9.92 -26.49
C ALA A 243 0.20 -9.04 -26.11
N VAL A 244 1.22 -8.97 -26.96
CA VAL A 244 2.41 -8.13 -26.74
C VAL A 244 2.04 -6.65 -26.78
N ARG A 245 1.24 -6.22 -27.78
CA ARG A 245 0.77 -4.83 -27.85
C ARG A 245 -0.09 -4.42 -26.66
N ALA A 246 -0.95 -5.31 -26.17
CA ALA A 246 -1.78 -5.08 -24.99
C ALA A 246 -0.92 -4.95 -23.70
N ALA A 247 0.10 -5.80 -23.55
CA ALA A 247 1.06 -5.75 -22.44
C ALA A 247 1.89 -4.45 -22.45
N GLU A 248 2.30 -4.00 -23.64
CA GLU A 248 3.20 -2.86 -23.82
C GLU A 248 2.50 -1.50 -23.67
N LEU A 249 1.23 -1.38 -24.05
CA LEU A 249 0.50 -0.10 -24.01
C LEU A 249 0.12 0.34 -22.59
N ARG A 250 0.11 -0.56 -21.59
CA ARG A 250 -0.53 -0.32 -20.29
C ARG A 250 0.27 -0.75 -19.05
N ARG A 251 1.61 -0.92 -19.16
CA ARG A 251 2.52 -1.34 -18.06
C ARG A 251 2.26 -2.77 -17.56
N GLY A 252 2.13 -3.74 -18.46
CA GLY A 252 1.78 -5.12 -18.12
C GLY A 252 0.28 -5.39 -18.22
N PHE A 253 -0.10 -6.61 -17.88
CA PHE A 253 -1.48 -7.08 -17.95
C PHE A 253 -2.25 -6.66 -16.69
N ARG A 254 -3.49 -6.17 -16.84
CA ARG A 254 -4.32 -5.66 -15.73
C ARG A 254 -5.20 -6.73 -15.09
N SER A 255 -5.74 -7.65 -15.90
CA SER A 255 -6.59 -8.74 -15.44
C SER A 255 -5.80 -10.06 -15.37
N THR A 256 -6.22 -10.95 -14.48
CA THR A 256 -5.71 -12.31 -14.36
C THR A 256 -5.83 -13.09 -15.67
N GLN A 257 -6.97 -13.00 -16.39
CA GLN A 257 -7.13 -13.73 -17.65
C GLN A 257 -6.23 -13.19 -18.76
N ASP A 258 -6.17 -11.88 -18.93
CA ASP A 258 -5.32 -11.26 -19.95
C ASP A 258 -3.87 -11.67 -19.76
N THR A 259 -3.41 -11.68 -18.50
CA THR A 259 -2.06 -12.10 -18.11
C THR A 259 -1.81 -13.56 -18.49
N VAL A 260 -2.70 -14.46 -18.06
CA VAL A 260 -2.54 -15.90 -18.22
C VAL A 260 -2.59 -16.29 -19.70
N VAL A 261 -3.60 -15.83 -20.44
CA VAL A 261 -3.78 -16.17 -21.85
C VAL A 261 -2.66 -15.60 -22.71
N ALA A 262 -2.20 -14.38 -22.42
CA ALA A 262 -1.08 -13.79 -23.14
C ALA A 262 0.23 -14.54 -22.91
N LEU A 263 0.53 -14.91 -21.66
CA LEU A 263 1.74 -15.68 -21.33
C LEU A 263 1.70 -17.08 -21.94
N GLU A 264 0.53 -17.71 -21.94
CA GLU A 264 0.31 -19.00 -22.61
C GLU A 264 0.60 -18.88 -24.11
N ALA A 265 -0.02 -17.92 -24.80
CA ALA A 265 0.22 -17.68 -26.23
C ALA A 265 1.69 -17.40 -26.54
N LEU A 266 2.35 -16.56 -25.73
CA LEU A 266 3.76 -16.24 -25.86
C LEU A 266 4.67 -17.45 -25.66
N SER A 267 4.34 -18.31 -24.70
CA SER A 267 5.10 -19.54 -24.45
C SER A 267 5.01 -20.49 -25.64
N GLU A 268 3.81 -20.69 -26.20
CA GLU A 268 3.59 -21.54 -27.37
C GLU A 268 4.25 -20.96 -28.63
N PHE A 269 4.24 -19.64 -28.80
CA PHE A 269 4.94 -19.01 -29.91
C PHE A 269 6.46 -19.18 -29.83
N GLU A 270 7.06 -19.09 -28.65
CA GLU A 270 8.49 -19.30 -28.48
C GLU A 270 8.88 -20.76 -28.73
N ILE A 271 7.99 -21.73 -28.41
CA ILE A 271 8.16 -23.15 -28.75
C ILE A 271 8.11 -23.37 -30.27
N LEU A 272 7.16 -22.73 -30.97
CA LEU A 272 6.92 -22.90 -32.40
C LEU A 272 7.84 -22.06 -33.31
N LYS A 273 8.75 -21.27 -32.73
CA LYS A 273 9.64 -20.39 -33.48
C LYS A 273 10.72 -21.19 -34.21
N ASP A 274 10.85 -20.95 -35.52
CA ASP A 274 11.89 -21.58 -36.35
C ASP A 274 13.30 -21.05 -35.96
N PRO A 275 14.23 -21.93 -35.55
CA PRO A 275 15.60 -21.55 -35.20
C PRO A 275 16.40 -20.92 -36.35
N ASN A 276 15.94 -21.04 -37.61
CA ASN A 276 16.64 -20.51 -38.79
C ASN A 276 16.28 -19.06 -39.16
N THR A 277 15.43 -18.38 -38.39
CA THR A 277 15.09 -16.96 -38.68
C THR A 277 16.25 -16.03 -38.29
N PRO A 278 16.71 -15.14 -39.20
CA PRO A 278 17.83 -14.25 -38.90
C PRO A 278 17.47 -13.28 -37.77
N PRO A 279 18.45 -12.94 -36.92
CA PRO A 279 18.24 -12.09 -35.77
C PRO A 279 17.82 -10.66 -36.17
N PRO A 280 16.79 -10.07 -35.55
CA PRO A 280 16.51 -8.65 -35.74
C PRO A 280 17.65 -7.80 -35.17
N LYS A 281 18.06 -6.77 -35.92
CA LYS A 281 19.02 -5.75 -35.50
C LYS A 281 18.37 -4.38 -35.63
N LEU A 282 18.00 -3.77 -34.50
CA LEU A 282 17.39 -2.44 -34.43
C LEU A 282 18.34 -1.46 -33.76
N GLU A 283 18.51 -0.28 -34.35
CA GLU A 283 19.27 0.83 -33.78
C GLU A 283 18.33 1.98 -33.43
N ILE A 284 18.32 2.41 -32.18
CA ILE A 284 17.49 3.51 -31.68
C ILE A 284 18.42 4.62 -31.18
N LYS A 285 18.23 5.85 -31.67
CA LYS A 285 18.95 7.04 -31.24
C LYS A 285 17.97 7.99 -30.55
N LEU A 286 18.27 8.37 -29.32
CA LEU A 286 17.47 9.28 -28.49
C LEU A 286 18.24 10.60 -28.32
N SER A 287 17.58 11.73 -28.58
CA SER A 287 18.12 13.08 -28.39
C SER A 287 17.12 14.02 -27.68
N SER A 288 17.61 15.03 -26.96
CA SER A 288 16.77 16.06 -26.34
C SER A 288 17.38 17.45 -26.50
N LEU A 289 16.53 18.45 -26.76
CA LEU A 289 16.93 19.81 -27.12
C LEU A 289 17.56 20.61 -25.97
N GLY A 290 17.41 20.17 -24.71
CA GLY A 290 17.86 20.92 -23.52
C GLY A 290 19.24 20.54 -22.97
N LYS A 291 19.79 19.38 -23.36
CA LYS A 291 21.14 18.91 -23.00
C LYS A 291 21.70 18.14 -24.19
N ASN A 292 22.98 18.30 -24.53
CA ASN A 292 23.70 17.50 -25.54
C ASN A 292 23.84 16.01 -25.11
N LEU A 293 22.71 15.34 -24.90
CA LEU A 293 22.59 13.95 -24.50
C LEU A 293 22.09 13.18 -25.72
N ASN A 294 23.03 12.53 -26.39
CA ASN A 294 22.78 11.60 -27.47
C ASN A 294 23.00 10.19 -26.94
N GLN A 295 21.94 9.42 -26.76
CA GLN A 295 22.03 8.02 -26.36
C GLN A 295 21.72 7.12 -27.55
N ARG A 296 22.60 6.15 -27.83
CA ARG A 296 22.40 5.15 -28.88
C ARG A 296 22.19 3.80 -28.22
N VAL A 297 21.07 3.17 -28.54
CA VAL A 297 20.70 1.84 -28.07
C VAL A 297 20.67 0.91 -29.28
N THR A 298 21.44 -0.16 -29.26
CA THR A 298 21.44 -1.20 -30.29
C THR A 298 20.85 -2.47 -29.71
N LEU A 299 19.75 -2.92 -30.31
CA LEU A 299 19.09 -4.18 -30.01
C LEU A 299 19.63 -5.23 -30.98
N GLU A 300 20.57 -6.05 -30.50
CA GLU A 300 21.03 -7.27 -31.17
C GLU A 300 20.35 -8.49 -30.52
N THR A 301 20.33 -9.67 -31.15
CA THR A 301 19.60 -10.86 -30.68
C THR A 301 19.89 -11.33 -29.25
N SER A 302 21.01 -10.89 -28.69
CA SER A 302 21.45 -11.13 -27.31
C SER A 302 21.00 -10.03 -26.33
N ALA A 303 20.49 -8.90 -26.82
CA ALA A 303 19.96 -7.81 -26.04
C ALA A 303 18.43 -7.97 -25.91
N ILE A 304 18.05 -8.77 -24.92
CA ILE A 304 16.69 -8.82 -24.37
C ILE A 304 16.29 -7.39 -23.94
N GLY A 305 15.01 -7.03 -24.15
CA GLY A 305 14.41 -5.71 -23.91
C GLY A 305 15.29 -4.74 -23.12
N VAL A 306 15.95 -3.83 -23.83
CA VAL A 306 16.91 -2.89 -23.24
C VAL A 306 16.12 -1.82 -22.49
N GLU A 307 15.98 -2.00 -21.17
CA GLU A 307 15.44 -0.99 -20.26
C GLU A 307 16.57 -0.01 -19.90
N GLU A 308 16.61 1.11 -20.61
CA GLU A 308 17.60 2.16 -20.35
C GLU A 308 17.03 3.20 -19.40
N ASP A 309 17.83 3.55 -18.39
CA ASP A 309 17.44 4.54 -17.40
C ASP A 309 17.52 5.95 -18.00
N LEU A 310 16.39 6.42 -18.54
CA LEU A 310 16.25 7.75 -19.15
C LEU A 310 16.14 8.87 -18.10
N ARG A 311 16.45 8.64 -16.82
CA ARG A 311 16.47 9.66 -15.74
C ARG A 311 17.21 10.96 -16.09
N ARG A 312 18.14 10.92 -17.04
CA ARG A 312 18.95 12.08 -17.47
C ARG A 312 18.21 13.02 -18.45
N PHE A 313 17.13 12.56 -19.07
CA PHE A 313 16.30 13.36 -19.98
C PHE A 313 15.28 14.17 -19.18
N VAL A 314 15.65 15.40 -18.83
CA VAL A 314 14.75 16.36 -18.16
C VAL A 314 14.19 17.29 -19.24
N GLY A 315 12.91 17.13 -19.61
CA GLY A 315 12.26 17.96 -20.63
C GLY A 315 10.91 17.43 -21.11
N ASN A 316 10.21 18.22 -21.92
CA ASN A 316 8.90 17.86 -22.49
C ASN A 316 9.00 17.16 -23.86
N THR A 317 10.16 17.21 -24.53
CA THR A 317 10.36 16.68 -25.89
C THR A 317 11.61 15.80 -25.99
N ILE A 318 11.42 14.58 -26.50
CA ILE A 318 12.46 13.59 -26.80
C ILE A 318 12.32 13.26 -28.28
N ASP A 319 13.39 13.41 -29.05
CA ASP A 319 13.46 13.05 -30.46
C ASP A 319 14.03 11.63 -30.59
N ILE A 320 13.37 10.80 -31.39
CA ILE A 320 13.67 9.37 -31.51
C ILE A 320 13.90 9.04 -32.99
N ASN A 321 15.09 8.54 -33.32
CA ASN A 321 15.44 8.10 -34.66
C ASN A 321 15.74 6.60 -34.66
N VAL A 322 15.01 5.83 -35.46
CA VAL A 322 15.05 4.36 -35.49
C VAL A 322 15.57 3.89 -36.85
N GLY A 323 16.54 2.97 -36.83
CA GLY A 323 17.09 2.32 -38.02
C GLY A 323 17.28 0.81 -37.82
N GLY A 324 17.60 0.09 -38.90
CA GLY A 324 17.85 -1.35 -38.86
C GLY A 324 16.70 -2.21 -39.40
N SER A 325 16.77 -3.52 -39.15
CA SER A 325 15.81 -4.51 -39.65
C SER A 325 15.26 -5.34 -38.48
N GLY A 326 13.94 -5.27 -38.27
CA GLY A 326 13.26 -5.94 -37.16
C GLY A 326 11.91 -5.30 -36.83
N LYS A 327 11.13 -5.97 -35.98
CA LYS A 327 9.92 -5.41 -35.37
C LYS A 327 10.16 -5.25 -33.88
N GLY A 328 9.99 -4.04 -33.36
CA GLY A 328 10.14 -3.69 -31.94
C GLY A 328 9.07 -2.70 -31.51
N SER A 329 8.95 -2.51 -30.21
CA SER A 329 8.02 -1.58 -29.57
C SER A 329 8.81 -0.71 -28.60
N LEU A 330 8.46 0.57 -28.52
CA LEU A 330 9.14 1.54 -27.67
C LEU A 330 8.12 2.20 -26.74
N THR A 331 8.35 2.09 -25.44
CA THR A 331 7.51 2.69 -24.40
C THR A 331 8.35 3.60 -23.53
N VAL A 332 7.90 4.85 -23.35
CA VAL A 332 8.58 5.85 -22.50
C VAL A 332 7.84 6.02 -21.19
N LEU A 333 8.53 5.74 -20.09
CA LEU A 333 7.96 5.83 -18.75
C LEU A 333 8.39 7.15 -18.06
N LYS A 334 7.45 8.08 -17.87
CA LYS A 334 7.69 9.30 -17.09
C LYS A 334 7.14 9.13 -15.67
N ILE A 335 8.03 9.11 -14.68
CA ILE A 335 7.69 9.11 -13.25
C ILE A 335 7.94 10.52 -12.72
N TYR A 336 6.95 11.09 -12.05
CA TYR A 336 7.03 12.41 -11.43
C TYR A 336 6.28 12.40 -10.10
N ASN A 337 6.70 13.26 -9.18
CA ASN A 337 5.98 13.47 -7.93
C ASN A 337 4.76 14.35 -8.21
N SER A 338 3.57 13.86 -7.87
CA SER A 338 2.35 14.67 -7.82
C SER A 338 2.27 15.34 -6.44
N MET A 339 1.92 16.62 -6.39
CA MET A 339 1.84 17.37 -5.13
C MET A 339 0.67 16.91 -4.24
N GLU A 340 -0.36 16.32 -4.84
CA GLU A 340 -1.48 15.72 -4.11
C GLU A 340 -1.73 14.29 -4.61
N PRO A 341 -1.90 13.31 -3.70
CA PRO A 341 -2.51 12.04 -4.07
C PRO A 341 -3.97 12.33 -4.41
N LYS A 342 -4.41 12.00 -5.63
CA LYS A 342 -5.83 11.98 -5.99
C LYS A 342 -6.54 10.81 -5.31
N THR A 343 -6.56 10.77 -3.98
CA THR A 343 -7.42 9.87 -3.22
C THR A 343 -8.75 10.57 -3.02
N SER A 344 -9.62 10.55 -4.03
CA SER A 344 -11.00 10.99 -3.88
C SER A 344 -11.77 9.90 -3.12
N CYS A 345 -11.90 10.05 -1.79
CA CYS A 345 -12.82 9.27 -0.95
C CYS A 345 -14.30 9.62 -1.23
N ASN A 346 -14.67 9.71 -2.50
CA ASN A 346 -16.02 10.09 -2.91
C ASN A 346 -16.96 8.88 -2.92
N ASP A 347 -16.44 7.71 -3.28
CA ASP A 347 -17.23 6.50 -3.46
C ASP A 347 -17.27 5.65 -2.18
N LEU A 348 -16.11 5.39 -1.59
CA LEU A 348 -15.92 4.58 -0.38
C LEU A 348 -15.51 5.47 0.80
N LYS A 349 -16.04 5.17 1.98
CA LYS A 349 -15.71 5.89 3.22
C LYS A 349 -15.46 4.89 4.35
N ILE A 350 -14.42 5.17 5.11
CA ILE A 350 -14.01 4.42 6.30
C ILE A 350 -13.66 5.41 7.39
N GLU A 351 -14.07 5.13 8.62
CA GLU A 351 -13.71 5.89 9.80
C GLU A 351 -13.31 4.92 10.90
N VAL A 352 -12.20 5.21 11.58
CA VAL A 352 -11.71 4.37 12.67
C VAL A 352 -11.52 5.23 13.92
N THR A 353 -12.20 4.85 15.00
CA THR A 353 -12.14 5.52 16.29
C THR A 353 -11.65 4.56 17.36
N VAL A 354 -10.70 5.01 18.17
CA VAL A 354 -10.08 4.19 19.22
C VAL A 354 -10.44 4.77 20.58
N THR A 355 -11.01 3.95 21.45
CA THR A 355 -11.41 4.35 22.82
C THR A 355 -10.71 3.48 23.86
N GLY A 356 -10.30 4.06 24.99
CA GLY A 356 -9.64 3.31 26.07
C GLY A 356 -8.46 4.04 26.68
N LYS A 357 -7.72 3.34 27.56
CA LYS A 357 -6.57 3.91 28.29
C LYS A 357 -5.25 3.31 27.81
N VAL A 358 -4.53 4.03 26.95
CA VAL A 358 -3.21 3.58 26.46
C VAL A 358 -2.13 3.82 27.51
N LYS A 359 -1.27 2.82 27.77
CA LYS A 359 -0.08 3.01 28.61
C LYS A 359 1.07 3.55 27.75
N TYR A 360 1.64 4.67 28.17
CA TYR A 360 2.80 5.28 27.54
C TYR A 360 4.06 5.01 28.37
N THR A 361 5.20 4.80 27.71
CA THR A 361 6.48 4.91 28.42
C THR A 361 6.71 6.38 28.79
N PRO A 362 7.28 6.68 29.97
CA PRO A 362 7.77 8.03 30.22
C PRO A 362 8.77 8.37 29.12
N VAL A 363 8.62 9.56 28.54
CA VAL A 363 9.54 10.10 27.53
C VAL A 363 10.96 9.93 28.07
N VAL A 364 11.78 9.15 27.36
CA VAL A 364 13.22 9.10 27.62
C VAL A 364 13.70 10.53 27.40
N VAL A 365 13.96 11.24 28.49
CA VAL A 365 14.78 12.45 28.45
C VAL A 365 16.16 11.90 28.15
N ASP A 366 16.61 12.03 26.90
CA ASP A 366 17.98 11.72 26.50
C ASP A 366 18.92 12.56 27.36
N TYR A 367 19.40 11.99 28.46
CA TYR A 367 20.59 12.45 29.14
C TYR A 367 21.78 11.87 28.38
N TYR A 368 22.18 12.55 27.30
CA TYR A 368 23.56 12.45 26.83
C TYR A 368 24.35 13.56 27.54
N ASP A 369 24.67 13.33 28.80
CA ASP A 369 25.67 14.14 29.50
C ASP A 369 26.99 13.35 29.46
N TYR A 370 27.87 13.76 28.55
CA TYR A 370 29.26 13.32 28.56
C TYR A 370 29.98 14.07 29.68
N GLU A 371 29.81 13.62 30.92
CA GLU A 371 30.77 13.96 31.96
C GLU A 371 31.74 12.80 32.16
N GLY A 372 32.95 13.00 31.65
CA GLY A 372 34.09 12.13 31.90
C GLY A 372 34.44 12.12 33.38
N GLY A 373 34.24 10.96 34.01
CA GLY A 373 34.81 10.61 35.30
C GLY A 373 35.62 9.33 35.13
N GLU A 374 36.93 9.42 35.30
CA GLU A 374 37.84 8.28 35.35
C GLU A 374 37.52 7.43 36.59
N GLU A 375 37.02 6.21 36.39
CA GLU A 375 37.05 5.15 37.42
C GLU A 375 38.21 4.19 37.15
N PRO A 376 39.00 3.81 38.17
CA PRO A 376 40.17 2.95 37.98
C PRO A 376 39.74 1.49 37.73
N PRO A 377 40.52 0.71 36.95
CA PRO A 377 40.16 -0.66 36.61
C PRO A 377 40.27 -1.57 37.84
N GLN A 378 39.17 -2.20 38.25
CA GLN A 378 39.22 -3.31 39.20
C GLN A 378 39.78 -4.56 38.51
N SER A 379 40.83 -5.12 39.11
CA SER A 379 41.52 -6.34 38.71
C SER A 379 40.63 -7.57 38.80
N ASP A 380 40.76 -8.47 37.83
CA ASP A 380 40.22 -9.82 37.85
C ASP A 380 40.61 -10.57 39.14
N GLN A 381 39.61 -11.04 39.89
CA GLN A 381 39.80 -12.04 40.93
C GLN A 381 39.03 -13.32 40.58
N ALA A 382 39.74 -14.45 40.67
CA ALA A 382 39.22 -15.76 40.41
C ALA A 382 38.15 -16.16 41.44
N MET A 383 37.05 -16.74 40.95
CA MET A 383 36.03 -17.41 41.74
C MET A 383 36.63 -18.58 42.53
N SER A 384 36.26 -18.73 43.82
CA SER A 384 36.55 -19.96 44.56
C SER A 384 35.42 -20.97 44.44
N GLU A 385 35.79 -22.23 44.20
CA GLU A 385 34.95 -23.42 44.31
C GLU A 385 34.48 -23.64 45.76
N LEU A 386 33.27 -24.19 45.91
CA LEU A 386 32.57 -24.62 47.15
C LEU A 386 31.61 -23.59 47.77
N ASP A 387 30.41 -23.51 47.19
CA ASP A 387 29.20 -23.86 47.94
C ASP A 387 28.07 -24.22 46.96
N TRP A 388 28.29 -25.37 46.31
CA TRP A 388 27.28 -26.12 45.58
C TRP A 388 26.71 -27.18 46.54
N PHE A 389 25.38 -27.13 46.71
CA PHE A 389 24.50 -28.04 47.47
C PHE A 389 24.35 -27.80 48.98
N ASP A 390 23.23 -27.18 49.37
CA ASP A 390 22.21 -27.99 50.05
C ASP A 390 20.77 -27.50 49.82
N ALA A 391 19.89 -28.46 50.05
CA ALA A 391 18.59 -28.71 49.49
C ALA A 391 17.42 -27.81 49.93
N ARG A 392 16.48 -27.69 48.99
CA ARG A 392 15.01 -27.74 49.19
C ARG A 392 14.41 -26.70 50.13
N SER A 393 13.84 -25.63 49.54
CA SER A 393 12.58 -25.09 50.05
C SER A 393 11.63 -24.62 48.94
N ARG A 394 10.55 -25.40 48.82
CA ARG A 394 9.19 -25.00 48.39
C ARG A 394 9.04 -24.34 47.02
N ARG A 395 8.90 -25.19 45.99
CA ARG A 395 7.98 -24.93 44.87
C ARG A 395 6.58 -24.65 45.42
N LYS A 396 6.15 -23.40 45.38
CA LYS A 396 4.74 -23.05 45.48
C LYS A 396 4.10 -23.54 44.19
N ARG A 397 3.18 -24.50 44.29
CA ARG A 397 2.28 -24.84 43.18
C ARG A 397 1.41 -23.62 42.97
N ASP A 398 1.61 -22.89 41.88
CA ASP A 398 0.59 -21.99 41.39
C ASP A 398 -0.56 -22.87 40.91
N ALA A 399 -1.61 -22.87 41.71
CA ALA A 399 -2.88 -23.46 41.35
C ALA A 399 -3.39 -22.74 40.10
N THR A 400 -3.85 -23.52 39.13
CA THR A 400 -4.65 -23.09 38.00
C THR A 400 -5.94 -22.45 38.50
N GLY A 401 -5.87 -21.14 38.79
CA GLY A 401 -7.04 -20.28 38.84
C GLY A 401 -7.35 -19.84 37.42
N HIS A 402 -8.52 -20.22 36.92
CA HIS A 402 -9.15 -19.54 35.80
C HIS A 402 -9.33 -18.05 36.17
N GLU A 403 -8.33 -17.22 35.90
CA GLU A 403 -8.53 -15.77 35.76
C GLU A 403 -9.11 -15.51 34.37
N SER A 404 -10.41 -15.73 34.26
CA SER A 404 -11.21 -15.17 33.18
C SER A 404 -11.03 -13.63 33.13
N SER A 405 -10.73 -13.10 31.94
CA SER A 405 -10.72 -11.69 31.54
C SER A 405 -9.60 -10.76 32.07
N LYS A 406 -8.39 -10.85 31.49
CA LYS A 406 -7.61 -9.61 31.29
C LYS A 406 -8.35 -8.77 30.25
N LYS A 407 -9.26 -7.91 30.72
CA LYS A 407 -10.03 -6.95 29.90
C LYS A 407 -9.12 -6.28 28.86
N SER A 408 -9.56 -6.32 27.60
CA SER A 408 -9.08 -5.43 26.55
C SER A 408 -8.96 -4.01 27.10
N VAL A 409 -7.77 -3.42 26.96
CA VAL A 409 -7.47 -2.10 27.55
C VAL A 409 -7.99 -0.98 26.62
N VAL A 410 -8.18 -1.32 25.34
CA VAL A 410 -8.55 -0.41 24.26
C VAL A 410 -9.51 -1.12 23.31
N ASN A 411 -10.57 -0.41 22.92
CA ASN A 411 -11.58 -0.86 21.95
C ASN A 411 -11.41 -0.06 20.66
N TYR A 412 -11.43 -0.77 19.55
CA TYR A 412 -11.43 -0.21 18.19
C TYR A 412 -12.85 -0.26 17.66
N GLN A 413 -13.33 0.86 17.13
CA GLN A 413 -14.60 0.97 16.43
C GLN A 413 -14.29 1.38 14.99
N VAL A 414 -14.68 0.55 14.03
CA VAL A 414 -14.45 0.72 12.59
C VAL A 414 -15.79 0.88 11.92
N CYS A 415 -16.03 2.02 11.27
CA CYS A 415 -17.25 2.30 10.54
C CYS A 415 -16.98 2.40 9.05
N ILE A 416 -17.80 1.76 8.22
CA ILE A 416 -17.69 1.74 6.76
C ILE A 416 -19.04 2.05 6.11
N TRP A 417 -19.00 2.77 5.00
CA TRP A 417 -20.17 3.02 4.15
C TRP A 417 -19.75 3.48 2.76
N HIS A 418 -20.68 3.44 1.82
CA HIS A 418 -20.47 3.96 0.47
C HIS A 418 -21.41 5.12 0.14
N SER A 419 -21.02 5.98 -0.80
CA SER A 419 -21.91 7.00 -1.34
C SER A 419 -23.00 6.36 -2.21
N SER A 420 -24.26 6.77 -2.03
CA SER A 420 -25.42 6.25 -2.78
C SER A 420 -25.31 6.44 -4.30
N ALA A 421 -24.42 7.33 -4.75
CA ALA A 421 -24.14 7.60 -6.17
C ALA A 421 -23.17 6.59 -6.80
N ALA A 422 -22.41 5.86 -5.99
CA ALA A 422 -21.50 4.83 -6.46
C ALA A 422 -22.30 3.53 -6.57
N ASN A 423 -22.52 3.03 -7.79
CA ASN A 423 -23.10 1.70 -8.04
C ASN A 423 -22.08 0.62 -7.63
N LEU A 424 -21.81 0.51 -6.33
CA LEU A 424 -20.91 -0.48 -5.75
C LEU A 424 -21.75 -1.72 -5.44
N SER A 425 -21.49 -2.80 -6.19
CA SER A 425 -22.04 -4.12 -5.88
C SER A 425 -20.86 -5.08 -5.76
N GLY A 426 -20.45 -5.40 -4.54
CA GLY A 426 -19.29 -6.24 -4.36
C GLY A 426 -18.75 -6.27 -2.95
N MET A 427 -17.81 -7.20 -2.76
CA MET A 427 -17.06 -7.31 -1.52
C MET A 427 -16.12 -6.13 -1.35
N ALA A 428 -15.71 -5.88 -0.10
CA ALA A 428 -14.70 -4.89 0.21
C ALA A 428 -13.71 -5.42 1.24
N ILE A 429 -12.50 -4.85 1.22
CA ILE A 429 -11.49 -5.16 2.23
C ILE A 429 -11.18 -3.89 3.00
N ALA A 430 -11.28 -3.97 4.32
CA ALA A 430 -10.67 -2.98 5.20
C ALA A 430 -9.29 -3.47 5.64
N ASP A 431 -8.27 -2.73 5.25
CA ASP A 431 -6.89 -2.90 5.66
C ASP A 431 -6.55 -1.88 6.74
N ILE A 432 -6.51 -2.37 7.98
CA ILE A 432 -6.31 -1.56 9.17
C ILE A 432 -4.91 -1.84 9.70
N THR A 433 -4.05 -0.83 9.66
CA THR A 433 -2.77 -0.87 10.37
C THR A 433 -3.04 -0.54 11.83
N MET A 434 -2.75 -1.45 12.76
CA MET A 434 -2.92 -1.23 14.20
C MET A 434 -1.86 -0.26 14.73
N LEU A 435 -2.15 0.42 15.84
CA LEU A 435 -1.15 1.24 16.53
C LEU A 435 0.04 0.38 16.97
N SER A 436 1.26 0.92 16.93
CA SER A 436 2.48 0.18 17.27
C SER A 436 2.39 -0.48 18.65
N GLY A 437 2.63 -1.79 18.75
CA GLY A 437 2.55 -2.52 20.02
C GLY A 437 1.13 -2.94 20.44
N PHE A 438 0.12 -2.77 19.57
CA PHE A 438 -1.22 -3.33 19.72
C PHE A 438 -1.44 -4.54 18.82
N GLU A 439 -2.20 -5.51 19.31
CA GLU A 439 -2.68 -6.68 18.58
C GLU A 439 -4.19 -6.85 18.81
N ALA A 440 -4.93 -7.18 17.75
CA ALA A 440 -6.38 -7.35 17.81
C ALA A 440 -6.75 -8.63 18.58
N ASP A 441 -7.87 -8.60 19.33
CA ASP A 441 -8.36 -9.77 20.06
C ASP A 441 -9.10 -10.72 19.11
N THR A 442 -8.56 -11.92 18.93
CA THR A 442 -9.14 -12.93 18.03
C THR A 442 -10.49 -13.43 18.51
N GLU A 443 -10.75 -13.46 19.82
CA GLU A 443 -12.04 -13.92 20.37
C GLU A 443 -13.21 -13.02 19.98
N ASP A 444 -12.98 -11.72 19.83
CA ASP A 444 -14.01 -10.77 19.42
C ASP A 444 -14.24 -10.82 17.89
N LEU A 445 -13.16 -11.01 17.12
CA LEU A 445 -13.24 -11.19 15.67
C LEU A 445 -13.96 -12.50 15.28
N ASP A 446 -13.75 -13.57 16.04
CA ASP A 446 -14.46 -14.84 15.85
C ASP A 446 -15.97 -14.71 16.11
N LYS A 447 -16.38 -13.88 17.09
CA LYS A 447 -17.81 -13.59 17.33
C LYS A 447 -18.43 -12.87 16.15
N LEU A 448 -17.73 -11.88 15.59
CA LEU A 448 -18.21 -11.11 14.43
C LEU A 448 -18.40 -11.96 13.18
N LYS A 449 -17.61 -13.04 13.04
CA LYS A 449 -17.75 -14.05 11.99
C LYS A 449 -18.91 -15.04 12.25
N GLY A 450 -19.18 -15.36 13.50
CA GLY A 450 -20.13 -16.41 13.91
C GLY A 450 -21.59 -15.97 14.08
N LEU A 451 -21.89 -14.67 14.02
CA LEU A 451 -23.24 -14.13 14.17
C LEU A 451 -24.11 -14.43 12.93
N ALA A 452 -25.43 -14.57 13.13
CA ALA A 452 -26.39 -14.80 12.05
C ALA A 452 -26.40 -13.67 11.00
N ASP A 453 -26.04 -12.46 11.41
CA ASP A 453 -25.94 -11.27 10.54
C ASP A 453 -24.58 -11.14 9.82
N GLN A 454 -23.62 -12.06 10.06
CA GLN A 454 -22.29 -12.13 9.43
C GLN A 454 -21.69 -10.77 8.99
N TYR A 455 -21.36 -9.92 9.97
CA TYR A 455 -20.73 -8.61 9.71
C TYR A 455 -19.39 -8.73 8.98
N ILE A 456 -18.67 -9.84 9.20
CA ILE A 456 -17.36 -10.12 8.58
C ILE A 456 -17.36 -11.56 8.07
N ASN A 457 -16.99 -11.76 6.81
CA ASN A 457 -16.90 -13.10 6.22
C ASN A 457 -15.59 -13.80 6.62
N HIS A 458 -14.48 -13.05 6.60
CA HIS A 458 -13.16 -13.54 6.99
C HIS A 458 -12.30 -12.42 7.58
N TYR A 459 -11.30 -12.79 8.38
CA TYR A 459 -10.28 -11.86 8.84
C TYR A 459 -8.89 -12.52 8.81
N GLU A 460 -7.87 -11.73 8.53
CA GLU A 460 -6.46 -12.12 8.65
C GLU A 460 -5.76 -11.10 9.54
N SER A 461 -5.15 -11.55 10.65
CA SER A 461 -4.36 -10.72 11.56
C SER A 461 -2.89 -11.12 11.44
N THR A 462 -2.01 -10.18 11.10
CA THR A 462 -0.56 -10.42 10.96
C THR A 462 0.20 -9.24 11.54
N GLU A 463 1.01 -9.47 12.58
CA GLU A 463 1.94 -8.52 13.23
C GLU A 463 1.61 -7.02 13.03
N GLY A 464 0.56 -6.52 13.70
CA GLY A 464 0.18 -5.11 13.67
C GLY A 464 -0.63 -4.66 12.45
N ARG A 465 -1.08 -5.61 11.61
CA ARG A 465 -2.00 -5.38 10.48
C ARG A 465 -3.20 -6.31 10.58
N LEU A 466 -4.39 -5.76 10.35
CA LEU A 466 -5.66 -6.47 10.38
C LEU A 466 -6.38 -6.27 9.05
N LEU A 467 -6.66 -7.37 8.35
CA LEU A 467 -7.45 -7.40 7.12
C LEU A 467 -8.83 -7.96 7.43
N LEU A 468 -9.88 -7.19 7.15
CA LEU A 468 -11.27 -7.59 7.30
C LEU A 468 -11.96 -7.68 5.94
N TYR A 469 -12.67 -8.78 5.69
CA TYR A 469 -13.37 -9.05 4.45
C TYR A 469 -14.89 -8.87 4.63
N PHE A 470 -15.48 -7.96 3.86
CA PHE A 470 -16.91 -7.63 3.87
C PHE A 470 -17.59 -8.15 2.60
N ASP A 471 -18.79 -8.72 2.74
CA ASP A 471 -19.58 -9.22 1.61
C ASP A 471 -20.17 -8.09 0.76
N GLY A 472 -20.44 -6.95 1.39
CA GLY A 472 -20.91 -5.72 0.77
C GLY A 472 -20.73 -4.55 1.73
N ILE A 473 -20.71 -3.34 1.18
CA ILE A 473 -20.71 -2.12 1.99
C ILE A 473 -22.11 -1.49 1.87
N PRO A 474 -22.80 -1.24 2.98
CA PRO A 474 -24.10 -0.57 2.91
C PRO A 474 -23.97 0.93 2.56
N PRO A 475 -25.06 1.54 2.05
CA PRO A 475 -25.16 3.00 1.92
C PRO A 475 -25.23 3.73 3.27
N GLU A 476 -25.69 3.04 4.31
CA GLU A 476 -25.76 3.54 5.68
C GLU A 476 -24.46 3.23 6.43
N GLN A 477 -24.18 4.01 7.48
CA GLN A 477 -22.99 3.82 8.29
C GLN A 477 -23.10 2.56 9.16
N GLU A 478 -22.30 1.55 8.84
CA GLU A 478 -22.20 0.31 9.59
C GLU A 478 -20.89 0.27 10.39
N CYS A 479 -20.97 -0.06 11.68
CA CYS A 479 -19.83 0.00 12.59
C CYS A 479 -19.60 -1.33 13.31
N ILE A 480 -18.34 -1.69 13.44
CA ILE A 480 -17.88 -2.92 14.08
C ILE A 480 -16.90 -2.58 15.20
N GLU A 481 -17.06 -3.26 16.33
CA GLU A 481 -16.23 -3.07 17.51
C GLU A 481 -15.47 -4.34 17.88
N PHE A 482 -14.18 -4.20 18.15
CA PHE A 482 -13.33 -5.29 18.65
C PHE A 482 -12.30 -4.79 19.67
N GLY A 483 -11.96 -5.63 20.64
CA GLY A 483 -10.90 -5.35 21.60
C GLY A 483 -9.51 -5.47 21.01
N ALA A 484 -8.55 -4.72 21.56
CA ALA A 484 -7.13 -4.89 21.28
C ALA A 484 -6.28 -4.96 22.56
N LYS A 485 -5.25 -5.81 22.53
CA LYS A 485 -4.29 -6.03 23.61
C LYS A 485 -3.02 -5.22 23.34
N GLN A 486 -2.55 -4.49 24.35
CA GLN A 486 -1.29 -3.76 24.28
C GLN A 486 -0.14 -4.67 24.74
N ILE A 487 0.74 -5.06 23.81
CA ILE A 487 1.91 -5.91 24.07
C ILE A 487 3.07 -5.06 24.60
N ILE A 488 3.30 -3.90 23.97
CA ILE A 488 4.46 -3.03 24.26
C ILE A 488 3.95 -1.61 24.60
N PRO A 489 4.41 -1.01 25.71
CA PRO A 489 4.10 0.38 26.01
C PRO A 489 4.74 1.32 24.98
N ILE A 490 4.00 2.33 24.53
CA ILE A 490 4.42 3.18 23.40
C ILE A 490 5.04 4.47 23.93
N GLY A 491 6.17 4.90 23.35
CA GLY A 491 6.78 6.20 23.66
C GLY A 491 6.13 7.35 22.88
N LEU A 492 6.21 7.28 21.55
CA LEU A 492 5.63 8.25 20.62
C LEU A 492 4.60 7.54 19.75
N VAL A 493 3.32 7.87 19.92
CA VAL A 493 2.25 7.29 19.09
C VAL A 493 2.13 8.09 17.81
N GLN A 494 2.51 7.46 16.69
CA GLN A 494 2.25 7.97 15.35
C GLN A 494 0.83 7.59 14.89
N PRO A 495 0.18 8.41 14.06
CA PRO A 495 -1.11 8.06 13.48
C PRO A 495 -0.95 6.83 12.58
N ALA A 496 -1.92 5.93 12.66
CA ALA A 496 -1.99 4.74 11.82
C ALA A 496 -3.01 4.95 10.69
N THR A 497 -2.87 4.15 9.64
CA THR A 497 -3.73 4.20 8.46
C THR A 497 -4.77 3.10 8.46
N ALA A 498 -5.99 3.44 8.05
CA ALA A 498 -7.03 2.49 7.68
C ALA A 498 -7.43 2.74 6.24
N THR A 499 -7.31 1.73 5.39
CA THR A 499 -7.64 1.81 3.97
C THR A 499 -8.78 0.86 3.66
N LEU A 500 -9.88 1.39 3.12
CA LEU A 500 -10.97 0.61 2.57
C LEU A 500 -10.84 0.62 1.05
N TYR A 501 -10.81 -0.56 0.44
CA TYR A 501 -10.80 -0.68 -1.01
C TYR A 501 -11.81 -1.71 -1.48
N ASP A 502 -12.36 -1.46 -2.66
CA ASP A 502 -13.20 -2.42 -3.36
C ASP A 502 -12.37 -3.68 -3.64
N TYR A 503 -12.95 -4.83 -3.36
CA TYR A 503 -12.33 -6.13 -3.62
C TYR A 503 -12.15 -6.37 -5.13
N TYR A 504 -13.03 -5.80 -5.96
CA TYR A 504 -12.95 -5.91 -7.42
C TYR A 504 -11.98 -4.90 -8.00
N GLU A 505 -12.20 -3.61 -7.79
CA GLU A 505 -11.37 -2.53 -8.36
C GLU A 505 -10.47 -1.89 -7.26
N PRO A 506 -9.24 -2.38 -6.98
CA PRO A 506 -8.43 -1.89 -5.84
C PRO A 506 -7.94 -0.45 -6.01
N ASP A 507 -8.03 0.09 -7.23
CA ASP A 507 -7.80 1.51 -7.53
C ASP A 507 -8.87 2.40 -6.88
N ARG A 508 -10.09 1.88 -6.65
CA ARG A 508 -11.13 2.53 -5.84
C ARG A 508 -10.86 2.26 -4.38
N LYS A 509 -10.21 3.21 -3.73
CA LYS A 509 -9.89 3.12 -2.30
C LYS A 509 -10.00 4.45 -1.58
N CYS A 510 -10.30 4.36 -0.30
CA CYS A 510 -10.25 5.47 0.64
C CYS A 510 -9.31 5.14 1.78
N THR A 511 -8.34 6.03 2.03
CA THR A 511 -7.42 5.92 3.15
C THR A 511 -7.71 7.03 4.15
N THR A 512 -7.86 6.66 5.41
CA THR A 512 -8.02 7.58 6.53
C THR A 512 -6.96 7.34 7.59
N PHE A 513 -6.64 8.41 8.33
CA PHE A 513 -5.69 8.36 9.43
C PHE A 513 -6.43 8.42 10.75
N TYR A 514 -6.04 7.57 11.69
CA TYR A 514 -6.57 7.57 13.05
C TYR A 514 -5.43 7.51 14.07
N ASN A 515 -5.69 7.92 15.32
CA ASN A 515 -4.67 7.98 16.36
C ASN A 515 -5.24 7.52 17.71
N ALA A 516 -4.36 7.34 18.70
CA ALA A 516 -4.72 6.99 20.06
C ALA A 516 -5.69 8.02 20.70
N PRO A 517 -6.57 7.58 21.62
CA PRO A 517 -7.53 8.46 22.28
C PRO A 517 -6.84 9.66 22.95
N GLY A 518 -7.34 10.86 22.69
CA GLY A 518 -6.80 12.12 23.21
C GLY A 518 -5.60 12.68 22.44
N ARG A 519 -5.16 12.06 21.34
CA ARG A 519 -4.16 12.60 20.39
C ARG A 519 -4.84 13.03 19.08
N SER A 520 -4.31 14.06 18.42
CA SER A 520 -4.80 14.48 17.10
C SER A 520 -4.44 13.46 16.03
N THR A 521 -5.32 13.26 15.04
CA THR A 521 -5.08 12.39 13.88
C THR A 521 -3.97 12.94 12.97
N PHE A 522 -3.81 14.25 12.93
CA PHE A 522 -2.74 14.90 12.19
C PHE A 522 -1.49 15.05 13.06
N VAL A 523 -0.34 14.76 12.46
CA VAL A 523 1.00 15.12 12.98
C VAL A 523 0.98 16.63 13.27
N SER A 524 1.62 17.04 14.37
CA SER A 524 1.67 18.46 14.74
C SER A 524 2.60 19.22 13.78
N THR A 525 2.11 19.56 12.59
CA THR A 525 2.77 20.42 11.62
C THR A 525 2.07 21.78 11.62
N LEU A 526 2.88 22.83 11.65
CA LEU A 526 2.40 24.18 11.43
C LEU A 526 2.62 24.49 9.94
N CYS A 527 1.54 24.63 9.18
CA CYS A 527 1.58 24.92 7.75
C CYS A 527 0.99 26.30 7.49
N SER A 528 1.75 27.15 6.81
CA SER A 528 1.30 28.44 6.31
C SER A 528 1.60 28.52 4.81
N GLY A 529 0.57 28.43 3.97
CA GLY A 529 0.71 28.30 2.52
C GLY A 529 1.41 26.98 2.15
N GLU A 530 2.49 27.06 1.36
CA GLU A 530 3.26 25.90 0.89
C GLU A 530 4.38 25.46 1.87
N VAL A 531 4.60 26.20 2.96
CA VAL A 531 5.69 25.93 3.91
C VAL A 531 5.13 25.34 5.20
N CYS A 532 5.54 24.10 5.50
CA CYS A 532 5.22 23.42 6.75
C CYS A 532 6.47 23.28 7.64
N GLN A 533 6.31 23.56 8.93
CA GLN A 533 7.31 23.34 9.97
C GLN A 533 6.85 22.25 10.93
N CYS A 534 7.76 21.34 11.28
CA CYS A 534 7.53 20.33 12.31
C CYS A 534 7.44 20.98 13.69
N ALA A 535 6.38 20.66 14.44
CA ALA A 535 6.16 21.11 15.81
C ALA A 535 6.22 19.97 16.84
N GLU A 536 6.97 18.90 16.59
CA GLU A 536 6.99 17.71 17.48
C GLU A 536 8.00 17.73 18.62
N LYS A 537 8.89 18.74 18.68
CA LYS A 537 9.85 18.89 19.80
C LYS A 537 9.17 18.85 21.17
N PRO A 538 9.86 18.63 22.31
CA PRO A 538 9.23 18.68 23.63
C PRO A 538 8.57 20.05 23.93
N CYS A 539 7.70 20.11 24.94
CA CYS A 539 7.01 21.35 25.33
C CYS A 539 7.95 22.33 26.04
N HIS A 540 7.68 23.63 25.89
CA HIS A 540 8.37 24.69 26.66
C HIS A 540 8.08 24.57 28.16
N LYS A 541 8.99 25.10 28.98
CA LYS A 541 8.82 25.23 30.43
C LYS A 541 8.60 26.71 30.78
N GLN A 542 7.49 27.03 31.42
CA GLN A 542 7.24 28.38 31.94
C GLN A 542 8.07 28.60 33.20
N GLN A 543 8.83 29.69 33.23
CA GLN A 543 9.73 30.03 34.32
C GLN A 543 9.02 30.89 35.37
N GLU A 544 9.32 30.65 36.64
CA GLU A 544 8.78 31.44 37.75
C GLU A 544 9.71 32.61 38.08
N THR A 545 9.31 33.82 37.69
CA THR A 545 10.10 35.07 37.79
C THR A 545 10.70 35.35 39.18
N TYR A 546 10.06 34.88 40.24
CA TYR A 546 10.47 35.12 41.64
C TYR A 546 11.25 33.96 42.29
N SER A 547 11.71 32.98 41.51
CA SER A 547 12.53 31.88 42.03
C SER A 547 13.97 32.30 42.33
N LYS A 548 14.54 31.75 43.41
CA LYS A 548 15.96 31.93 43.79
C LYS A 548 16.94 31.37 42.76
N THR A 549 16.49 30.44 41.92
CA THR A 549 17.33 29.77 40.90
C THR A 549 17.55 30.62 39.66
N LEU A 550 16.74 31.68 39.44
CA LEU A 550 16.75 32.49 38.23
C LEU A 550 17.66 33.71 38.35
N THR A 551 18.94 33.52 38.04
CA THR A 551 19.95 34.58 38.01
C THR A 551 20.05 35.27 36.64
N LYS A 552 20.72 36.41 36.58
CA LYS A 552 21.08 37.09 35.32
C LYS A 552 21.89 36.16 34.42
N ASP A 553 22.89 35.49 34.99
CA ASP A 553 23.83 34.63 34.27
C ASP A 553 23.12 33.43 33.62
N LEU A 554 22.11 32.85 34.27
CA LEU A 554 21.31 31.76 33.71
C LEU A 554 20.48 32.21 32.49
N ARG A 555 19.93 33.44 32.53
CA ARG A 555 19.20 34.01 31.39
C ARG A 555 20.14 34.28 30.23
N MET A 556 21.33 34.82 30.52
CA MET A 556 22.36 35.05 29.51
C MET A 556 22.90 33.74 28.93
N SER A 557 23.07 32.70 29.76
CA SER A 557 23.55 31.40 29.30
C SER A 557 22.56 30.70 28.38
N HIS A 558 21.26 30.79 28.70
CA HIS A 558 20.20 30.28 27.82
C HIS A 558 20.00 31.15 26.57
N ALA A 559 20.33 32.45 26.62
CA ALA A 559 20.23 33.30 25.43
C ALA A 559 21.38 33.02 24.44
N CYS A 560 22.60 32.79 24.94
CA CYS A 560 23.80 32.81 24.10
C CYS A 560 24.50 31.46 23.90
N PHE A 561 24.38 30.51 24.83
CA PHE A 561 25.18 29.27 24.81
C PHE A 561 24.34 28.02 24.60
N ASP A 562 23.27 27.79 25.39
CA ASP A 562 22.44 26.58 25.24
C ASP A 562 20.98 26.82 25.66
N PRO A 563 20.01 26.78 24.72
CA PRO A 563 20.16 26.78 23.25
C PRO A 563 20.57 28.15 22.73
N ILE A 564 21.27 28.24 21.59
CA ILE A 564 21.52 29.54 20.94
C ILE A 564 20.17 30.12 20.48
N VAL A 565 19.76 31.23 21.08
CA VAL A 565 18.49 31.90 20.79
C VAL A 565 18.65 32.83 19.59
N ASN A 566 17.72 32.74 18.63
CA ASN A 566 17.70 33.64 17.46
C ASN A 566 16.96 34.96 17.72
N TYR A 567 15.91 34.93 18.54
CA TYR A 567 15.09 36.10 18.84
C TYR A 567 14.84 36.25 20.33
N GLY A 568 14.80 37.50 20.80
CA GLY A 568 14.43 37.85 22.17
C GLY A 568 13.52 39.07 22.17
N TYR A 569 12.29 38.89 22.63
CA TYR A 569 11.28 39.94 22.67
C TYR A 569 10.62 40.04 24.03
N THR A 570 10.34 41.28 24.45
CA THR A 570 9.33 41.51 25.47
C THR A 570 8.01 41.80 24.77
N VAL A 571 6.96 41.06 25.13
CA VAL A 571 5.69 41.08 24.41
C VAL A 571 4.53 41.26 25.37
N LYS A 572 3.48 41.95 24.90
CA LYS A 572 2.19 42.06 25.58
C LYS A 572 1.16 41.21 24.85
N VAL A 573 0.50 40.30 25.56
CA VAL A 573 -0.53 39.44 24.97
C VAL A 573 -1.82 40.24 24.81
N LEU A 574 -2.33 40.33 23.58
CA LEU A 574 -3.56 41.05 23.25
C LEU A 574 -4.79 40.16 23.27
N SER A 575 -4.72 39.01 22.59
CA SER A 575 -5.82 38.06 22.48
C SER A 575 -5.33 36.65 22.24
N ILE A 576 -6.10 35.66 22.68
CA ILE A 576 -5.82 34.23 22.50
C ILE A 576 -6.84 33.64 21.53
N VAL A 577 -6.36 32.99 20.47
CA VAL A 577 -7.21 32.33 19.45
C VAL A 577 -6.83 30.86 19.36
N GLU A 578 -7.82 29.97 19.35
CA GLU A 578 -7.60 28.55 19.13
C GLU A 578 -7.70 28.21 17.65
N GLN A 579 -6.67 27.58 17.08
CA GLN A 579 -6.63 27.14 15.67
C GLN A 579 -6.07 25.72 15.58
N ASN A 580 -6.88 24.77 15.10
CA ASN A 580 -6.51 23.36 14.95
C ASN A 580 -5.94 22.74 16.24
N ASN A 581 -4.66 22.35 16.24
CA ASN A 581 -3.94 21.79 17.39
C ASN A 581 -3.10 22.84 18.16
N PHE A 582 -3.24 24.12 17.81
CA PHE A 582 -2.44 25.21 18.37
C PHE A 582 -3.32 26.26 19.07
N GLN A 583 -2.80 26.79 20.17
CA GLN A 583 -3.24 28.04 20.78
C GLN A 583 -2.34 29.15 20.25
N VAL A 584 -2.95 30.10 19.56
CA VAL A 584 -2.29 31.22 18.88
C VAL A 584 -2.46 32.46 19.76
N TYR A 585 -1.35 33.02 20.19
CA TYR A 585 -1.29 34.25 20.97
C TYR A 585 -0.97 35.41 20.04
N LYS A 586 -1.90 36.37 19.94
CA LYS A 586 -1.66 37.63 19.26
C LYS A 586 -0.94 38.56 20.24
N CYS A 587 0.31 38.89 19.93
CA CYS A 587 1.17 39.65 20.83
C CYS A 587 1.63 40.96 20.17
N ALA A 588 1.70 42.04 20.96
CA ALA A 588 2.35 43.28 20.57
C ALA A 588 3.76 43.34 21.18
N ILE A 589 4.77 43.58 20.35
CA ILE A 589 6.16 43.67 20.79
C ILE A 589 6.37 45.00 21.50
N THR A 590 6.91 44.96 22.72
CA THR A 590 7.16 46.14 23.56
C THR A 590 8.62 46.57 23.48
N ARG A 591 9.57 45.64 23.63
CA ARG A 591 11.01 45.84 23.42
C ARG A 591 11.58 44.72 22.56
N THR A 592 12.47 45.08 21.65
CA THR A 592 13.25 44.19 20.79
C THR A 592 14.65 44.04 21.35
N LEU A 593 15.00 42.85 21.85
CA LEU A 593 16.32 42.61 22.43
C LEU A 593 17.29 42.09 21.36
N GLN A 594 16.88 41.03 20.66
CA GLN A 594 17.64 40.39 19.59
C GLN A 594 16.68 39.93 18.50
N TYR A 595 17.06 40.11 17.24
CA TYR A 595 16.39 39.54 16.08
C TYR A 595 17.42 39.01 15.08
N ASN A 596 17.04 38.01 14.29
CA ASN A 596 17.91 37.44 13.26
C ASN A 596 17.25 37.60 11.88
N ARG A 597 16.14 36.89 11.63
CA ARG A 597 15.50 36.88 10.30
C ARG A 597 14.39 37.91 10.11
N ASP A 598 13.77 38.38 11.18
CA ASP A 598 12.62 39.31 11.10
C ASP A 598 13.12 40.76 11.19
N GLU A 599 13.69 41.27 10.09
CA GLU A 599 14.31 42.61 10.00
C GLU A 599 13.29 43.77 10.18
N LEU A 600 12.00 43.50 10.02
CA LEU A 600 10.93 44.51 10.05
C LEU A 600 10.27 44.66 11.43
N VAL A 601 10.84 44.07 12.48
CA VAL A 601 10.29 44.14 13.83
C VAL A 601 10.67 45.45 14.49
N ALA A 602 9.66 46.21 14.93
CA ALA A 602 9.82 47.38 15.75
C ALA A 602 8.93 47.29 17.01
N PRO A 603 9.22 48.08 18.06
CA PRO A 603 8.28 48.28 19.16
C PRO A 603 6.90 48.71 18.63
N GLY A 604 5.85 47.98 19.01
CA GLY A 604 4.48 48.15 18.54
C GLY A 604 4.05 47.17 17.43
N SER A 605 4.98 46.43 16.82
CA SER A 605 4.65 45.42 15.81
C SER A 605 3.84 44.26 16.41
N ILE A 606 2.89 43.74 15.63
CA ILE A 606 2.07 42.59 16.01
C ILE A 606 2.72 41.31 15.46
N ARG A 607 2.84 40.28 16.31
CA ARG A 607 3.33 38.95 15.95
C ARG A 607 2.49 37.86 16.60
N PHE A 608 2.50 36.69 15.98
CA PHE A 608 1.75 35.52 16.46
C PHE A 608 2.71 34.48 17.03
N PHE A 609 2.45 34.08 18.28
CA PHE A 609 3.16 33.00 18.96
C PHE A 609 2.24 31.78 19.07
N LEU A 610 2.71 30.62 18.67
CA LEU A 610 1.91 29.41 18.61
C LEU A 610 2.40 28.39 19.62
N LYS A 611 1.47 27.90 20.44
CA LYS A 611 1.70 26.87 21.44
C LYS A 611 0.87 25.65 21.12
N ARG A 612 1.41 24.45 21.26
CA ARG A 612 0.59 23.23 21.12
C ARG A 612 -0.40 23.12 22.28
N ARG A 613 -1.63 22.70 21.97
CA ARG A 613 -2.72 22.54 22.95
C ARG A 613 -2.37 21.53 24.05
N GLN A 614 -1.60 20.50 23.72
CA GLN A 614 -1.14 19.47 24.64
C GLN A 614 -0.09 19.95 25.67
N CYS A 615 0.56 21.09 25.44
CA CYS A 615 1.55 21.63 26.36
C CYS A 615 0.88 22.36 27.53
N LYS A 616 1.35 22.07 28.74
CA LYS A 616 0.91 22.74 29.99
C LYS A 616 1.42 24.20 30.03
N GLY A 617 0.71 25.05 30.78
CA GLY A 617 1.00 26.49 30.91
C GLY A 617 0.25 27.33 29.88
N SER A 618 -0.32 28.47 30.28
CA SER A 618 -1.07 29.39 29.41
C SER A 618 -0.62 30.83 29.66
N LEU A 619 -0.49 31.60 28.59
CA LEU A 619 -0.23 33.04 28.70
C LEU A 619 -1.54 33.76 28.95
N ASN A 620 -1.55 34.75 29.83
CA ASN A 620 -2.74 35.51 30.18
C ASN A 620 -2.88 36.78 29.33
N GLU A 621 -4.10 37.12 28.93
CA GLU A 621 -4.38 38.36 28.20
C GLU A 621 -4.05 39.60 29.06
N GLY A 622 -3.47 40.62 28.42
CA GLY A 622 -3.11 41.88 29.05
C GLY A 622 -1.79 41.88 29.84
N GLN A 623 -1.22 40.71 30.15
CA GLN A 623 0.09 40.60 30.81
C GLN A 623 1.26 40.72 29.83
N GLN A 624 2.42 41.06 30.37
CA GLN A 624 3.67 41.14 29.61
C GLN A 624 4.58 39.95 29.93
N TYR A 625 5.24 39.44 28.90
CA TYR A 625 6.13 38.28 28.99
C TYR A 625 7.45 38.57 28.27
N LEU A 626 8.54 38.01 28.80
CA LEU A 626 9.80 37.83 28.09
C LEU A 626 9.74 36.49 27.36
N ILE A 627 9.84 36.53 26.03
CA ILE A 627 9.86 35.34 25.18
C ILE A 627 11.15 35.33 24.37
N MET A 628 11.91 34.25 24.49
CA MET A 628 13.14 34.03 23.73
C MET A 628 13.09 32.66 23.07
N GLY A 629 13.58 32.52 21.84
CA GLY A 629 13.63 31.22 21.19
C GLY A 629 14.20 31.24 19.77
N ASN A 630 13.80 30.24 18.99
CA ASN A 630 14.30 30.00 17.63
C ASN A 630 13.29 30.42 16.56
N ASP A 631 13.79 31.03 15.48
CA ASP A 631 12.93 31.51 14.40
C ASP A 631 12.13 30.37 13.74
N GLY A 632 10.87 30.67 13.42
CA GLY A 632 10.02 29.82 12.62
C GLY A 632 10.33 29.91 11.13
N LYS A 633 9.88 28.92 10.36
CA LYS A 633 9.87 28.94 8.88
C LYS A 633 8.53 29.42 8.31
N THR A 634 7.54 29.63 9.16
CA THR A 634 6.15 29.94 8.78
C THR A 634 5.88 31.43 8.88
N THR A 635 5.00 31.91 8.02
CA THR A 635 4.55 33.31 7.97
C THR A 635 3.04 33.40 8.15
N ASP A 636 2.53 34.55 8.57
CA ASP A 636 1.11 34.82 8.64
C ASP A 636 0.53 35.25 7.27
N GLN A 637 -0.77 35.56 7.24
CA GLN A 637 -1.45 36.03 6.02
C GLN A 637 -0.93 37.38 5.50
N GLN A 638 -0.24 38.15 6.33
CA GLN A 638 0.36 39.44 6.00
C GLN A 638 1.84 39.31 5.62
N GLY A 639 2.39 38.09 5.64
CA GLY A 639 3.79 37.80 5.33
C GLY A 639 4.75 38.01 6.51
N HIS A 640 4.24 38.30 7.71
CA HIS A 640 5.06 38.44 8.93
C HIS A 640 5.41 37.08 9.53
N MET A 641 6.56 37.00 10.19
CA MET A 641 7.03 35.74 10.77
C MET A 641 6.12 35.27 11.91
N GLN A 642 5.86 33.96 11.95
CA GLN A 642 5.19 33.29 13.05
C GLN A 642 6.20 32.51 13.90
N TYR A 643 6.00 32.55 15.22
CA TYR A 643 6.93 31.94 16.17
C TYR A 643 6.28 30.73 16.86
N LEU A 644 7.00 29.61 16.90
CA LEU A 644 6.56 28.39 17.56
C LEU A 644 7.21 28.26 18.94
N LEU A 645 6.39 28.02 19.98
CA LEU A 645 6.84 27.81 21.34
C LEU A 645 7.15 26.31 21.58
N ASP A 646 8.44 25.98 21.54
CA ASP A 646 9.00 24.63 21.70
C ASP A 646 9.89 24.50 22.95
N SER A 647 10.56 23.37 23.14
CA SER A 647 11.45 23.12 24.28
C SER A 647 12.63 24.09 24.39
N SER A 648 13.05 24.71 23.29
CA SER A 648 14.11 25.73 23.27
C SER A 648 13.60 27.13 23.56
N SER A 649 12.29 27.29 23.77
CA SER A 649 11.67 28.57 24.04
C SER A 649 11.66 28.89 25.53
N TRP A 650 12.17 30.06 25.88
CA TRP A 650 12.11 30.62 27.23
C TRP A 650 10.86 31.50 27.36
N ILE A 651 10.08 31.28 28.41
CA ILE A 651 8.87 32.06 28.71
C ILE A 651 8.88 32.45 30.17
N GLU A 652 8.94 33.75 30.44
CA GLU A 652 8.95 34.33 31.79
C GLU A 652 7.96 35.50 31.85
N GLU A 653 7.12 35.54 32.89
CA GLU A 653 6.18 36.66 33.10
C GLU A 653 6.93 37.87 33.64
N LEU A 654 6.77 39.04 33.00
CA LEU A 654 7.41 40.26 33.49
C LEU A 654 6.73 40.72 34.78
N PRO A 655 7.51 41.08 35.81
CA PRO A 655 6.96 41.47 37.09
C PRO A 655 6.26 42.82 36.97
N GLN A 656 5.08 42.95 37.59
CA GLN A 656 4.38 44.24 37.68
C GLN A 656 5.18 45.25 38.49
N GLU A 657 5.21 46.51 38.05
CA GLU A 657 5.99 47.59 38.69
C GLU A 657 5.67 47.75 40.18
N GLU A 658 4.42 47.55 40.57
CA GLU A 658 3.97 47.62 41.97
C GLU A 658 4.67 46.58 42.86
N LYS A 659 4.83 45.35 42.36
CA LYS A 659 5.52 44.26 43.08
C LYS A 659 7.02 44.51 43.18
N CYS A 660 7.63 45.11 42.16
CA CYS A 660 9.06 45.44 42.15
C CYS A 660 9.45 46.57 43.12
N ARG A 661 8.50 47.41 43.55
CA ARG A 661 8.75 48.42 44.60
C ARG A 661 9.00 47.79 45.97
N GLY A 662 8.44 46.61 46.22
CA GLY A 662 8.63 45.85 47.46
C GLY A 662 10.07 45.39 47.67
N SER A 663 10.57 45.52 48.90
CA SER A 663 11.95 45.16 49.26
C SER A 663 12.28 43.68 49.01
N ALA A 664 11.30 42.79 49.19
CA ALA A 664 11.45 41.35 48.98
C ALA A 664 11.74 40.95 47.52
N TYR A 665 11.21 41.71 46.55
CA TYR A 665 11.29 41.37 45.12
C TYR A 665 12.27 42.24 44.33
N ARG A 666 12.77 43.33 44.93
CA ARG A 666 13.68 44.29 44.31
C ARG A 666 14.94 43.65 43.70
N ARG A 667 15.52 42.64 44.35
CA ARG A 667 16.71 41.94 43.85
C ARG A 667 16.44 41.18 42.55
N TYR A 668 15.28 40.52 42.44
CA TYR A 668 14.89 39.75 41.25
C TYR A 668 14.56 40.68 40.09
N CYS A 669 13.78 41.74 40.35
CA CYS A 669 13.47 42.74 39.33
C CYS A 669 14.73 43.42 38.80
N LYS A 670 15.68 43.76 39.69
CA LYS A 670 16.96 44.33 39.27
C LYS A 670 17.77 43.37 38.39
N GLY A 671 17.85 42.09 38.76
CA GLY A 671 18.56 41.09 37.95
C GLY A 671 17.93 40.90 36.55
N LEU A 672 16.61 41.03 36.44
CA LEU A 672 15.90 40.98 35.17
C LEU A 672 16.13 42.25 34.34
N THR A 673 16.06 43.45 34.94
CA THR A 673 16.32 44.71 34.22
C THR A 673 17.75 44.78 33.73
N ASP A 674 18.72 44.39 34.58
CA ASP A 674 20.14 44.35 34.23
C ASP A 674 20.39 43.37 33.06
N PHE A 675 19.67 42.24 33.01
CA PHE A 675 19.72 41.32 31.87
C PHE A 675 19.16 41.95 30.59
N LEU A 676 17.97 42.57 30.66
CA LEU A 676 17.31 43.15 29.49
C LEU A 676 18.15 44.27 28.86
N ASP A 677 18.73 45.16 29.68
CA ASP A 677 19.49 46.30 29.20
C ASP A 677 20.87 45.87 28.64
N GLU A 678 21.51 44.85 29.23
CA GLU A 678 22.75 44.29 28.71
C GLU A 678 22.51 43.53 27.40
N TYR A 679 21.52 42.64 27.36
CA TYR A 679 21.24 41.84 26.18
C TYR A 679 20.80 42.71 24.99
N GLU A 680 20.05 43.80 25.22
CA GLU A 680 19.66 44.76 24.17
C GLU A 680 20.86 45.58 23.63
N SER A 681 21.86 45.87 24.47
CA SER A 681 22.98 46.75 24.08
C SER A 681 24.20 45.99 23.56
N SER A 682 24.54 44.85 24.16
CA SER A 682 25.71 44.05 23.80
C SER A 682 25.39 42.76 23.05
N GLY A 683 24.12 42.32 23.04
CA GLY A 683 23.74 41.01 22.50
C GLY A 683 24.52 39.87 23.16
N CYS A 684 24.86 38.85 22.38
CA CYS A 684 25.79 37.80 22.78
C CYS A 684 27.22 38.18 22.42
N THR A 685 27.96 38.77 23.35
CA THR A 685 29.41 38.95 23.23
C THR A 685 30.13 37.63 23.48
N ILE A 686 31.04 37.25 22.57
CA ILE A 686 32.01 36.15 22.75
C ILE A 686 32.88 36.42 23.99
#